data_AF-N6U2E0-F1
#
_entry.id   AF-N6U2E0-F1
#
_cell.length_a   1.000
_cell.length_b   1.000
_cell.length_c   1.000
_cell.angle_alpha   90.00
_cell.angle_beta   90.00
_cell.angle_gamma   90.00
#
_symmetry.space_group_name_H-M   'P 1'
#
loop_
_entity.id
_entity.type
_entity.pdbx_description
1 polymer ?
#
loop_
_entity_poly.entity_id
_entity_poly.type
_entity_poly.pdbx_seq_one_letter_code
_entity_poly.pdbx_strand_id
1 'polypeptide(L)'
;MRAAGLNTIETYVSWNLHEYHSGAFDFGHGGSDFEEFLDIAEFIKIAQEEDLFVLVRAGPYICSEWEFGGLPSWLLREKDIKVRTSDEVFLKYVARFWAELLQILEPLQFTNGGPIIAFQVENEYGNTGNHDSEYLRALASEQTLIFCKGYFDHVGEDHHTISVETYSEVLEAIITHPASVNIYMFVGSTNFGFTNGASSLYSGLDNSGLQPDTTSYDYDAPITEAGEITDKFTATARLIEQYNPVKTKLPEVPETPERVVFEDIKIEEQILLRKIIDDYPEAVVSESIVSMEQLPINNNSGQSFGYVVYRKTGLNLREGAELKISGYVRDTVLVLLNGQLLNPVLSSKSDLDSFGYWRVKDSTVTLTREALREATLDLVVENNARNNYGSLDQFQQFKAFFSYWRVKDSTVTLTREALREATLDLVVENNARNNYGSLDQFQQFKADLPTNYEYFTEGGIVAGLNADQRYFKLNEKEITIFSGAFHYFRVHSSQWRDRLRKMRAAGLNTIETYVSWNLHEYHSGAFDFGHGGSDFEEFLDIAEFIKIAQEEDLFVLVRAGPYICSEWEFGGLPSWLLREKDIKVRTSDEVFLKYVARFWGELLQILEPLQFTNGGPIIAFQVENEYGNTGNHDSEYLHALVSIYRDNEIKELLYTSDPPGAGSNGALPNELLMTANFNSNPTWNLDTLDSLQTDKPTMTMEYWSASVNIYMFVGSTNFGFTNGASSLYSGLDNSGLQPDTTSYDYDAPITEAGEITDKFTATARLIEQYNPVKTKLPEVPETPERVVFEDIKIEEQILLRKIIDDYPEAVVSESIVSMEQLPINNNSGQSFGYVVYRKTGLNLREGAELKISGYVRDTVLVLLNGQLLNPVLSSKSDLDSFGYWRVKDSTVTLTREALREATLDLVVENNARNNYGSLDQFQQFKVISDWQIIPLEFKKSWNKQLTGWHEVQETEATPALYRVTFNAEAPLRDTYINVRDWRKGIAIINGFVLGRIFAIGPQQALYLPAGLLQEGENELIIFEHFTAPEYVKFSKNAIWGKGTYVN
;
A
#
# COMPACT_ATOMS: atom_id res chain seq x y z
N MET A 1 -1.50 -40.42 23.37
CA MET A 1 -1.00 -40.41 21.97
C MET A 1 -0.89 -41.80 21.36
N ARG A 2 -0.07 -42.72 21.91
CA ARG A 2 0.18 -44.06 21.34
C ARG A 2 -1.08 -44.87 20.97
N ALA A 3 -2.14 -44.82 21.79
CA ALA A 3 -3.42 -45.47 21.52
C ALA A 3 -4.13 -45.00 20.23
N ALA A 4 -3.83 -43.81 19.72
CA ALA A 4 -4.33 -43.32 18.43
C ALA A 4 -3.53 -43.84 17.21
N GLY A 5 -2.55 -44.72 17.42
CA GLY A 5 -1.70 -45.26 16.36
C GLY A 5 -0.46 -44.42 16.02
N LEU A 6 -0.28 -43.25 16.64
CA LEU A 6 0.95 -42.46 16.55
C LEU A 6 2.15 -43.24 17.11
N ASN A 7 3.33 -43.04 16.53
CA ASN A 7 4.60 -43.68 16.88
C ASN A 7 5.71 -42.69 17.26
N THR A 8 5.43 -41.39 17.14
CA THR A 8 6.38 -40.30 17.35
C THR A 8 5.67 -39.14 18.06
N ILE A 9 6.38 -38.42 18.92
CA ILE A 9 5.97 -37.18 19.58
C ILE A 9 6.99 -36.07 19.28
N GLU A 10 6.52 -34.84 19.09
CA GLU A 10 7.37 -33.64 19.06
C GLU A 10 7.28 -32.90 20.40
N THR A 11 8.39 -32.31 20.85
CA THR A 11 8.42 -31.44 22.03
C THR A 11 9.34 -30.22 21.82
N TYR A 12 9.07 -29.15 22.56
CA TYR A 12 9.78 -27.87 22.50
C TYR A 12 10.75 -27.70 23.67
N VAL A 13 11.83 -26.95 23.45
CA VAL A 13 12.76 -26.52 24.50
C VAL A 13 12.95 -25.00 24.44
N SER A 14 12.33 -24.26 25.36
CA SER A 14 12.31 -22.78 25.33
C SER A 14 13.48 -22.15 26.08
N TRP A 15 14.31 -21.38 25.37
CA TRP A 15 15.52 -20.78 25.96
C TRP A 15 15.21 -19.79 27.10
N ASN A 16 14.12 -19.02 27.02
CA ASN A 16 13.72 -18.04 28.04
C ASN A 16 13.37 -18.64 29.42
N LEU A 17 12.82 -19.86 29.46
CA LEU A 17 12.52 -20.58 30.70
C LEU A 17 13.78 -21.25 31.25
N HIS A 18 14.54 -21.88 30.37
CA HIS A 18 15.77 -22.57 30.73
C HIS A 18 16.94 -21.62 31.06
N GLU A 19 16.90 -20.34 30.67
CA GLU A 19 17.91 -19.32 31.03
C GLU A 19 17.26 -17.98 31.46
N TYR A 20 16.51 -18.03 32.57
CA TYR A 20 15.76 -16.89 33.12
C TYR A 20 16.65 -15.67 33.51
N HIS A 21 17.92 -15.91 33.83
CA HIS A 21 18.97 -14.89 33.98
C HIS A 21 20.21 -15.31 33.20
N SER A 22 20.96 -14.37 32.60
CA SER A 22 22.14 -14.71 31.78
C SER A 22 23.20 -15.45 32.61
N GLY A 23 23.49 -16.69 32.20
CA GLY A 23 24.41 -17.63 32.85
C GLY A 23 23.77 -18.53 33.92
N ALA A 24 22.46 -18.44 34.18
CA ALA A 24 21.75 -19.27 35.15
C ALA A 24 20.76 -20.21 34.43
N PHE A 25 21.13 -21.49 34.34
CA PHE A 25 20.33 -22.50 33.66
C PHE A 25 19.52 -23.37 34.62
N ASP A 26 18.28 -23.70 34.25
CA ASP A 26 17.43 -24.68 34.95
C ASP A 26 16.85 -25.69 33.96
N PHE A 27 17.02 -26.97 34.28
CA PHE A 27 16.48 -28.12 33.54
C PHE A 27 15.79 -29.11 34.48
N GLY A 28 15.10 -28.58 35.50
CA GLY A 28 14.30 -29.34 36.47
C GLY A 28 14.91 -29.48 37.87
N HIS A 29 16.02 -28.79 38.16
CA HIS A 29 16.79 -28.92 39.41
C HIS A 29 17.39 -27.58 39.90
N GLY A 30 16.97 -26.44 39.34
CA GLY A 30 17.62 -25.12 39.49
C GLY A 30 16.98 -24.14 40.46
N GLY A 31 15.85 -24.48 41.09
CA GLY A 31 15.17 -23.60 42.04
C GLY A 31 14.31 -22.50 41.41
N SER A 32 13.93 -22.61 40.14
CA SER A 32 13.02 -21.67 39.49
C SER A 32 11.54 -21.95 39.80
N ASP A 33 10.67 -20.94 39.63
CA ASP A 33 9.21 -21.11 39.77
C ASP A 33 8.60 -22.13 38.76
N PHE A 34 9.37 -22.51 37.74
CA PHE A 34 8.99 -23.50 36.72
C PHE A 34 9.77 -24.83 36.84
N GLU A 35 10.56 -25.05 37.90
CA GLU A 35 11.43 -26.24 38.05
C GLU A 35 10.69 -27.56 37.73
N GLU A 36 9.48 -27.76 38.26
CA GLU A 36 8.67 -28.98 38.04
C GLU A 36 8.24 -29.21 36.58
N PHE A 37 8.35 -28.21 35.70
CA PHE A 37 7.97 -28.27 34.28
C PHE A 37 9.18 -28.46 33.34
N LEU A 38 10.43 -28.30 33.81
CA LEU A 38 11.61 -28.13 32.95
C LEU A 38 12.50 -29.39 32.82
N ASP A 39 12.13 -30.53 33.41
CA ASP A 39 12.86 -31.80 33.24
C ASP A 39 12.54 -32.47 31.88
N ILE A 40 13.18 -31.94 30.83
CA ILE A 40 13.11 -32.50 29.48
C ILE A 40 13.65 -33.93 29.40
N ALA A 41 14.56 -34.33 30.29
CA ALA A 41 15.13 -35.68 30.27
C ALA A 41 14.11 -36.72 30.75
N GLU A 42 13.36 -36.43 31.81
CA GLU A 42 12.30 -37.30 32.31
C GLU A 42 11.12 -37.38 31.34
N PHE A 43 10.69 -36.27 30.74
CA PHE A 43 9.68 -36.28 29.66
C PHE A 43 10.06 -37.24 28.53
N ILE A 44 11.33 -37.20 28.09
CA ILE A 44 11.85 -38.05 27.00
C ILE A 44 11.91 -39.53 27.43
N LYS A 45 12.25 -39.83 28.69
CA LYS A 45 12.17 -41.20 29.24
C LYS A 45 10.73 -41.72 29.25
N ILE A 46 9.76 -40.92 29.70
CA ILE A 46 8.34 -41.29 29.71
C ILE A 46 7.84 -41.58 28.28
N ALA A 47 8.23 -40.77 27.29
CA ALA A 47 7.93 -41.04 25.88
C ALA A 47 8.52 -42.38 25.40
N GLN A 48 9.73 -42.74 25.84
CA GLN A 48 10.35 -44.03 25.53
C GLN A 48 9.60 -45.21 26.19
N GLU A 49 9.12 -45.06 27.42
CA GLU A 49 8.34 -46.08 28.13
C GLU A 49 6.98 -46.34 27.44
N GLU A 50 6.38 -45.30 26.86
CA GLU A 50 5.13 -45.34 26.08
C GLU A 50 5.30 -45.75 24.60
N ASP A 51 6.46 -46.30 24.20
CA ASP A 51 6.77 -46.77 22.83
C ASP A 51 6.66 -45.67 21.76
N LEU A 52 7.10 -44.44 22.09
CA LEU A 52 7.17 -43.30 21.17
C LEU A 52 8.62 -42.88 20.90
N PHE A 53 8.92 -42.57 19.64
CA PHE A 53 10.12 -41.82 19.27
C PHE A 53 9.93 -40.32 19.53
N VAL A 54 11.01 -39.58 19.76
CA VAL A 54 10.95 -38.14 20.05
C VAL A 54 11.61 -37.33 18.93
N LEU A 55 10.92 -36.28 18.49
CA LEU A 55 11.50 -35.15 17.77
C LEU A 55 11.68 -34.01 18.76
N VAL A 56 12.89 -33.46 18.88
CA VAL A 56 13.14 -32.31 19.75
C VAL A 56 13.24 -31.05 18.90
N ARG A 57 12.30 -30.11 19.08
CA ARG A 57 12.45 -28.75 18.56
C ARG A 57 13.16 -27.90 19.60
N ALA A 58 14.48 -27.79 19.42
CA ALA A 58 15.35 -26.95 20.22
C ALA A 58 15.99 -25.92 19.30
N GLY A 59 15.91 -24.65 19.68
CA GLY A 59 16.42 -23.53 18.90
C GLY A 59 16.22 -22.24 19.69
N PRO A 60 16.93 -21.15 19.33
CA PRO A 60 16.78 -19.90 20.05
C PRO A 60 15.41 -19.23 19.84
N TYR A 61 14.69 -19.61 18.77
CA TYR A 61 13.27 -19.31 18.57
C TYR A 61 12.51 -20.63 18.36
N ILE A 62 11.38 -20.79 19.04
CA ILE A 62 10.58 -22.03 19.00
C ILE A 62 9.24 -21.86 18.28
N CYS A 63 8.44 -20.85 18.64
CA CYS A 63 7.11 -20.59 18.09
C CYS A 63 6.63 -19.18 18.47
N SER A 64 5.66 -18.66 17.74
CA SER A 64 4.99 -17.36 17.95
C SER A 64 4.01 -17.31 19.13
N GLU A 65 3.87 -18.40 19.88
CA GLU A 65 2.88 -18.48 20.95
C GLU A 65 3.52 -18.52 22.35
N TRP A 66 4.84 -18.34 22.39
CA TRP A 66 5.68 -18.22 23.58
C TRP A 66 6.21 -16.80 23.72
N GLU A 67 6.35 -16.33 24.96
CA GLU A 67 6.86 -14.99 25.26
C GLU A 67 8.22 -14.74 24.61
N PHE A 68 8.33 -13.65 23.84
CA PHE A 68 9.48 -13.30 22.99
C PHE A 68 9.95 -14.44 22.03
N GLY A 69 9.05 -15.34 21.64
CA GLY A 69 9.33 -16.48 20.77
C GLY A 69 10.20 -17.57 21.41
N GLY A 70 10.34 -17.53 22.74
CA GLY A 70 11.27 -18.35 23.51
C GLY A 70 12.67 -17.74 23.70
N LEU A 71 12.96 -16.54 23.16
CA LEU A 71 14.21 -15.82 23.41
C LEU A 71 14.24 -15.22 24.83
N PRO A 72 15.36 -15.26 25.57
CA PRO A 72 15.47 -14.54 26.83
C PRO A 72 15.46 -13.02 26.64
N SER A 73 14.56 -12.29 27.31
CA SER A 73 14.44 -10.83 27.15
C SER A 73 15.65 -10.05 27.68
N TRP A 74 16.51 -10.65 28.52
CA TRP A 74 17.79 -10.04 28.92
C TRP A 74 18.73 -9.82 27.73
N LEU A 75 18.54 -10.51 26.59
CA LEU A 75 19.26 -10.23 25.35
C LEU A 75 19.04 -8.79 24.88
N LEU A 76 17.85 -8.18 25.11
CA LEU A 76 17.56 -6.79 24.72
C LEU A 76 18.44 -5.75 25.43
N ARG A 77 19.19 -6.15 26.46
CA ARG A 77 20.19 -5.28 27.11
C ARG A 77 21.51 -5.21 26.36
N GLU A 78 21.79 -6.16 25.48
CA GLU A 78 22.99 -6.16 24.65
C GLU A 78 22.85 -5.12 23.53
N LYS A 79 23.78 -4.17 23.53
CA LYS A 79 23.70 -3.02 22.63
C LYS A 79 23.87 -3.47 21.18
N ASP A 80 22.94 -3.07 20.31
CA ASP A 80 22.93 -3.34 18.87
C ASP A 80 22.81 -4.84 18.49
N ILE A 81 22.45 -5.73 19.44
CA ILE A 81 22.30 -7.17 19.17
C ILE A 81 21.21 -7.46 18.13
N LYS A 82 21.48 -8.43 17.26
CA LYS A 82 20.57 -8.87 16.21
C LYS A 82 20.20 -10.34 16.43
N VAL A 83 19.14 -10.56 17.22
CA VAL A 83 18.58 -11.90 17.43
C VAL A 83 18.17 -12.54 16.11
N ARG A 84 18.34 -13.86 16.00
CA ARG A 84 18.09 -14.66 14.79
C ARG A 84 18.88 -14.20 13.57
N THR A 85 20.16 -13.84 13.76
CA THR A 85 21.13 -13.51 12.70
C THR A 85 22.53 -14.06 13.01
N SER A 86 23.47 -13.92 12.08
CA SER A 86 24.89 -14.27 12.19
C SER A 86 25.72 -13.36 13.11
N ASP A 87 25.07 -12.47 13.86
CA ASP A 87 25.71 -11.63 14.87
C ASP A 87 26.57 -12.45 15.86
N GLU A 88 27.85 -12.08 15.99
CA GLU A 88 28.83 -12.84 16.76
C GLU A 88 28.47 -12.94 18.25
N VAL A 89 27.86 -11.90 18.82
CA VAL A 89 27.44 -11.86 20.22
C VAL A 89 26.22 -12.76 20.43
N PHE A 90 25.24 -12.68 19.54
CA PHE A 90 24.07 -13.57 19.56
C PHE A 90 24.47 -15.04 19.37
N LEU A 91 25.24 -15.37 18.34
CA LEU A 91 25.71 -16.74 18.08
C LEU A 91 26.51 -17.32 19.26
N LYS A 92 27.29 -16.50 19.97
CA LYS A 92 27.99 -16.92 21.20
C LYS A 92 27.03 -17.29 22.33
N TYR A 93 25.92 -16.57 22.50
CA TYR A 93 24.89 -16.90 23.49
C TYR A 93 24.09 -18.14 23.08
N VAL A 94 23.74 -18.28 21.80
CA VAL A 94 23.12 -19.50 21.24
C VAL A 94 24.01 -20.72 21.47
N ALA A 95 25.32 -20.62 21.21
CA ALA A 95 26.27 -21.70 21.45
C ALA A 95 26.40 -22.09 22.93
N ARG A 96 26.24 -21.14 23.86
CA ARG A 96 26.19 -21.43 25.31
C ARG A 96 24.96 -22.27 25.67
N PHE A 97 23.77 -21.85 25.22
CA PHE A 97 22.52 -22.59 25.48
C PHE A 97 22.57 -24.02 24.93
N TRP A 98 23.03 -24.19 23.68
CA TRP A 98 23.20 -25.51 23.09
C TRP A 98 24.22 -26.38 23.83
N ALA A 99 25.30 -25.80 24.36
CA ALA A 99 26.31 -26.56 25.11
C ALA A 99 25.76 -27.14 26.42
N GLU A 100 24.85 -26.46 27.10
CA GLU A 100 24.17 -27.01 28.29
C GLU A 100 23.09 -28.03 27.90
N LEU A 101 22.25 -27.72 26.91
CA LEU A 101 21.18 -28.62 26.47
C LEU A 101 21.71 -29.96 25.92
N LEU A 102 22.80 -29.94 25.15
CA LEU A 102 23.37 -31.16 24.57
C LEU A 102 23.93 -32.12 25.61
N GLN A 103 24.41 -31.64 26.76
CA GLN A 103 24.86 -32.52 27.87
C GLN A 103 23.70 -33.40 28.40
N ILE A 104 22.47 -32.92 28.28
CA ILE A 104 21.25 -33.62 28.74
C ILE A 104 20.71 -34.54 27.62
N LEU A 105 20.71 -34.05 26.37
CA LEU A 105 20.07 -34.76 25.26
C LEU A 105 20.97 -35.77 24.54
N GLU A 106 22.31 -35.64 24.58
CA GLU A 106 23.23 -36.60 23.93
C GLU A 106 23.01 -38.06 24.39
N PRO A 107 22.88 -38.39 25.69
CA PRO A 107 22.60 -39.76 26.13
C PRO A 107 21.24 -40.32 25.67
N LEU A 108 20.30 -39.43 25.32
CA LEU A 108 18.92 -39.78 24.94
C LEU A 108 18.73 -39.89 23.42
N GLN A 109 19.79 -39.70 22.63
CA GLN A 109 19.74 -39.92 21.18
C GLN A 109 19.56 -41.40 20.84
N PHE A 110 18.85 -41.69 19.75
CA PHE A 110 18.58 -43.05 19.27
C PHE A 110 19.86 -43.82 18.93
N THR A 111 20.89 -43.14 18.43
CA THR A 111 22.25 -43.66 18.22
C THR A 111 22.92 -44.15 19.51
N ASN A 112 22.54 -43.58 20.66
CA ASN A 112 23.03 -43.92 21.99
C ASN A 112 22.05 -44.81 22.80
N GLY A 113 20.89 -45.16 22.23
CA GLY A 113 19.90 -46.06 22.82
C GLY A 113 18.68 -45.39 23.47
N GLY A 114 18.56 -44.07 23.41
CA GLY A 114 17.35 -43.34 23.79
C GLY A 114 16.31 -43.25 22.65
N PRO A 115 15.26 -42.43 22.78
CA PRO A 115 14.18 -42.34 21.80
C PRO A 115 14.30 -41.16 20.81
N ILE A 116 15.26 -40.23 20.98
CA ILE A 116 15.34 -39.03 20.12
C ILE A 116 15.86 -39.42 18.73
N ILE A 117 15.04 -39.26 17.70
CA ILE A 117 15.36 -39.63 16.31
C ILE A 117 15.68 -38.45 15.40
N ALA A 118 15.27 -37.22 15.75
CA ALA A 118 15.65 -36.01 15.02
C ALA A 118 15.58 -34.76 15.90
N PHE A 119 16.28 -33.72 15.45
CA PHE A 119 16.20 -32.37 15.99
C PHE A 119 15.70 -31.42 14.91
N GLN A 120 14.82 -30.48 15.28
CA GLN A 120 14.57 -29.28 14.48
C GLN A 120 15.28 -28.11 15.17
N VAL A 121 16.10 -27.38 14.41
CA VAL A 121 17.06 -26.39 14.94
C VAL A 121 16.55 -24.94 14.91
N GLU A 122 15.53 -24.66 14.10
CA GLU A 122 14.97 -23.32 13.88
C GLU A 122 13.53 -23.44 13.37
N ASN A 123 12.65 -22.47 13.66
CA ASN A 123 11.24 -22.48 13.26
C ASN A 123 10.83 -21.22 12.47
N GLU A 124 10.00 -21.37 11.44
CA GLU A 124 9.37 -20.26 10.68
C GLU A 124 10.30 -19.16 10.16
N TYR A 125 11.61 -19.41 10.07
CA TYR A 125 12.60 -18.36 9.80
C TYR A 125 12.34 -17.57 8.52
N GLY A 126 11.85 -18.23 7.46
CA GLY A 126 11.47 -17.58 6.20
C GLY A 126 10.34 -16.55 6.33
N ASN A 127 9.48 -16.66 7.36
CA ASN A 127 8.38 -15.73 7.61
C ASN A 127 8.84 -14.42 8.27
N THR A 128 10.10 -14.34 8.74
CA THR A 128 10.66 -13.12 9.35
C THR A 128 11.12 -12.08 8.33
N GLY A 129 11.10 -12.40 7.03
CA GLY A 129 11.75 -11.61 5.98
C GLY A 129 13.28 -11.61 6.05
N ASN A 130 13.89 -12.31 7.00
CA ASN A 130 15.34 -12.48 7.06
C ASN A 130 15.80 -13.63 6.16
N HIS A 131 16.91 -13.41 5.46
CA HIS A 131 17.56 -14.36 4.56
C HIS A 131 19.05 -14.55 4.89
N ASP A 132 19.44 -14.29 6.14
CA ASP A 132 20.78 -14.62 6.64
C ASP A 132 20.98 -16.14 6.64
N SER A 133 21.66 -16.59 5.59
CA SER A 133 22.01 -17.99 5.35
C SER A 133 23.28 -18.42 6.09
N GLU A 134 24.02 -17.50 6.71
CA GLU A 134 25.18 -17.82 7.54
C GLU A 134 24.72 -18.22 8.94
N TYR A 135 23.71 -17.53 9.47
CA TYR A 135 22.96 -17.95 10.66
C TYR A 135 22.38 -19.37 10.51
N LEU A 136 21.63 -19.63 9.44
CA LEU A 136 21.09 -20.98 9.21
C LEU A 136 22.19 -22.03 9.03
N ARG A 137 23.35 -21.68 8.46
CA ARG A 137 24.51 -22.60 8.34
C ARG A 137 25.27 -22.80 9.66
N ALA A 138 25.25 -21.82 10.56
CA ALA A 138 25.77 -21.96 11.92
C ALA A 138 24.89 -22.90 12.78
N LEU A 139 23.60 -23.01 12.44
CA LEU A 139 22.65 -23.92 13.08
C LEU A 139 22.55 -25.31 12.41
N ALA A 140 22.55 -25.38 11.09
CA ALA A 140 22.06 -26.57 10.38
C ALA A 140 23.10 -27.69 10.22
N SER A 141 22.86 -28.80 10.93
CA SER A 141 23.11 -30.15 10.42
C SER A 141 21.78 -30.90 10.32
N GLU A 142 21.19 -30.87 9.12
CA GLU A 142 19.91 -31.50 8.72
C GLU A 142 18.63 -30.87 9.33
N GLN A 143 17.57 -30.75 8.51
CA GLN A 143 16.27 -30.15 8.88
C GLN A 143 15.12 -30.86 8.14
N THR A 144 13.94 -30.89 8.76
CA THR A 144 12.68 -31.41 8.17
C THR A 144 11.60 -30.30 8.26
N LEU A 145 10.73 -30.19 7.25
CA LEU A 145 9.60 -29.25 7.28
C LEU A 145 8.44 -29.77 8.13
N ILE A 146 7.71 -28.84 8.75
CA ILE A 146 6.45 -29.08 9.47
C ILE A 146 5.33 -28.29 8.81
N PHE A 147 4.11 -28.82 8.89
CA PHE A 147 2.88 -28.23 8.36
C PHE A 147 1.94 -27.90 9.52
N CYS A 148 1.63 -26.62 9.72
CA CYS A 148 0.69 -26.15 10.73
C CYS A 148 -0.54 -25.53 10.06
N LYS A 149 -1.73 -25.77 10.63
CA LYS A 149 -3.02 -25.24 10.11
C LYS A 149 -4.04 -24.89 11.20
N GLY A 150 -3.56 -24.55 12.40
CA GLY A 150 -4.35 -23.87 13.42
C GLY A 150 -4.18 -22.34 13.32
N TYR A 151 -5.19 -21.59 13.75
CA TYR A 151 -5.11 -20.15 13.99
C TYR A 151 -5.19 -19.92 15.51
N PHE A 152 -4.57 -18.84 16.01
CA PHE A 152 -4.41 -18.57 17.43
C PHE A 152 -5.65 -17.90 18.04
N ASP A 153 -5.98 -18.25 19.29
CA ASP A 153 -6.97 -17.51 20.09
C ASP A 153 -6.30 -16.31 20.76
N HIS A 154 -6.51 -15.12 20.20
CA HIS A 154 -6.05 -13.87 20.79
C HIS A 154 -7.07 -13.29 21.79
N VAL A 155 -6.60 -12.45 22.71
CA VAL A 155 -7.46 -11.77 23.70
C VAL A 155 -8.53 -10.93 23.01
N GLY A 156 -9.79 -11.34 23.20
CA GLY A 156 -10.97 -10.67 22.61
C GLY A 156 -11.40 -11.22 21.25
N GLU A 157 -10.99 -12.43 20.87
CA GLU A 157 -11.50 -13.18 19.72
C GLU A 157 -12.37 -14.37 20.18
N ASP A 158 -13.10 -14.97 19.24
CA ASP A 158 -13.87 -16.19 19.50
C ASP A 158 -12.95 -17.41 19.38
N HIS A 159 -13.18 -18.43 20.20
CA HIS A 159 -12.39 -19.67 20.22
C HIS A 159 -12.42 -20.39 18.86
N HIS A 160 -11.25 -20.62 18.27
CA HIS A 160 -11.10 -21.23 16.95
C HIS A 160 -11.39 -22.75 16.98
N THR A 161 -12.31 -23.18 16.12
CA THR A 161 -12.72 -24.58 15.98
C THR A 161 -12.78 -25.01 14.51
N ILE A 162 -12.57 -26.31 14.24
CA ILE A 162 -12.75 -26.91 12.91
C ILE A 162 -13.52 -28.22 13.01
N SER A 163 -14.43 -28.49 12.05
CA SER A 163 -15.24 -29.70 12.09
C SER A 163 -14.41 -30.98 11.93
N VAL A 164 -14.88 -32.07 12.54
CA VAL A 164 -14.20 -33.38 12.47
C VAL A 164 -14.17 -33.91 11.03
N GLU A 165 -15.14 -33.56 10.19
CA GLU A 165 -15.17 -33.89 8.77
C GLU A 165 -14.01 -33.21 8.03
N THR A 166 -13.88 -31.88 8.14
CA THR A 166 -12.78 -31.13 7.49
C THR A 166 -11.41 -31.58 8.01
N TYR A 167 -11.29 -31.84 9.32
CA TYR A 167 -10.09 -32.45 9.90
C TYR A 167 -9.78 -33.82 9.29
N SER A 168 -10.79 -34.68 9.16
CA SER A 168 -10.64 -36.03 8.59
C SER A 168 -10.26 -36.01 7.12
N GLU A 169 -10.89 -35.15 6.31
CA GLU A 169 -10.61 -35.00 4.88
C GLU A 169 -9.16 -34.56 4.63
N VAL A 170 -8.67 -33.58 5.40
CA VAL A 170 -7.28 -33.10 5.30
C VAL A 170 -6.30 -34.19 5.74
N LEU A 171 -6.55 -34.85 6.88
CA LEU A 171 -5.68 -35.92 7.38
C LEU A 171 -5.65 -37.12 6.42
N GLU A 172 -6.81 -37.53 5.89
CA GLU A 172 -6.93 -38.62 4.90
C GLU A 172 -6.18 -38.29 3.60
N ALA A 173 -6.26 -37.06 3.11
CA ALA A 173 -5.52 -36.61 1.93
C ALA A 173 -3.99 -36.66 2.14
N ILE A 174 -3.50 -36.38 3.34
CA ILE A 174 -2.07 -36.44 3.67
C ILE A 174 -1.59 -37.90 3.79
N ILE A 175 -2.28 -38.74 4.57
CA ILE A 175 -1.84 -40.14 4.83
C ILE A 175 -2.04 -41.10 3.65
N THR A 176 -2.87 -40.72 2.67
CA THR A 176 -2.99 -41.46 1.39
C THR A 176 -1.90 -41.09 0.38
N HIS A 177 -1.14 -40.03 0.64
CA HIS A 177 0.06 -39.65 -0.10
C HIS A 177 1.31 -40.32 0.50
N PRO A 178 2.40 -40.53 -0.25
CA PRO A 178 3.71 -40.93 0.31
C PRO A 178 4.38 -39.78 1.10
N ALA A 179 3.70 -39.31 2.16
CA ALA A 179 4.15 -38.26 3.06
C ALA A 179 4.20 -38.76 4.51
N SER A 180 5.01 -38.11 5.35
CA SER A 180 4.91 -38.21 6.81
C SER A 180 4.10 -37.03 7.33
N VAL A 181 3.40 -37.22 8.45
CA VAL A 181 2.56 -36.18 9.07
C VAL A 181 2.93 -36.01 10.54
N ASN A 182 3.08 -34.76 10.96
CA ASN A 182 3.08 -34.34 12.35
C ASN A 182 1.76 -33.57 12.56
N ILE A 183 1.03 -33.85 13.64
CA ILE A 183 -0.29 -33.28 13.88
C ILE A 183 -0.15 -32.17 14.93
N TYR A 184 -0.16 -30.93 14.46
CA TYR A 184 0.06 -29.75 15.28
C TYR A 184 -1.23 -28.96 15.54
N MET A 185 -1.73 -28.78 16.76
CA MET A 185 -1.36 -29.48 18.01
C MET A 185 -2.17 -30.77 18.16
N PHE A 186 -1.57 -31.84 18.69
CA PHE A 186 -2.29 -33.08 18.99
C PHE A 186 -2.89 -33.09 20.42
N VAL A 187 -2.28 -32.33 21.33
CA VAL A 187 -2.71 -32.18 22.73
C VAL A 187 -2.75 -30.67 23.01
N GLY A 188 -3.88 -30.15 23.47
CA GLY A 188 -3.97 -28.79 23.99
C GLY A 188 -3.16 -28.62 25.27
N SER A 189 -2.70 -27.41 25.58
CA SER A 189 -1.90 -27.16 26.79
C SER A 189 -2.10 -25.73 27.33
N THR A 190 -1.36 -25.36 28.38
CA THR A 190 -1.44 -24.01 28.99
C THR A 190 -0.10 -23.29 28.92
N ASN A 191 -0.11 -22.02 28.54
CA ASN A 191 0.97 -21.07 28.82
C ASN A 191 0.85 -20.57 30.26
N PHE A 192 1.60 -21.17 31.19
CA PHE A 192 1.53 -20.85 32.62
C PHE A 192 2.21 -19.54 32.99
N GLY A 193 1.52 -18.66 33.71
CA GLY A 193 2.06 -17.38 34.17
C GLY A 193 2.01 -16.31 33.09
N PHE A 194 3.15 -15.66 32.81
CA PHE A 194 3.28 -14.59 31.81
C PHE A 194 4.11 -15.06 30.59
N THR A 195 3.86 -16.29 30.12
CA THR A 195 4.66 -16.94 29.07
C THR A 195 3.97 -16.99 27.70
N ASN A 196 2.78 -16.42 27.58
CA ASN A 196 2.04 -16.33 26.31
C ASN A 196 2.74 -15.40 25.30
N GLY A 197 2.52 -15.67 24.01
CA GLY A 197 3.02 -14.87 22.90
C GLY A 197 2.11 -13.71 22.48
N ALA A 198 2.53 -13.00 21.44
CA ALA A 198 1.69 -12.05 20.74
C ALA A 198 2.05 -11.98 19.26
N SER A 199 1.04 -11.92 18.39
CA SER A 199 1.20 -11.58 16.99
C SER A 199 0.96 -10.07 16.73
N SER A 200 1.13 -9.63 15.49
CA SER A 200 0.83 -8.25 15.08
C SER A 200 0.16 -8.20 13.71
N LEU A 201 -1.01 -7.55 13.64
CA LEU A 201 -1.80 -7.34 12.41
C LEU A 201 -1.08 -6.51 11.34
N TYR A 202 -0.08 -5.73 11.74
CA TYR A 202 0.62 -4.77 10.89
C TYR A 202 2.14 -4.92 11.02
N SER A 203 2.87 -4.53 9.98
CA SER A 203 4.35 -4.50 9.95
C SER A 203 4.96 -3.32 10.74
N GLY A 204 4.14 -2.54 11.43
CA GLY A 204 4.56 -1.40 12.25
C GLY A 204 5.33 -1.82 13.50
N LEU A 205 6.18 -0.89 13.99
CA LEU A 205 6.95 -1.05 15.23
C LEU A 205 6.24 -0.46 16.46
N ASP A 206 5.05 0.11 16.30
CA ASP A 206 4.38 0.97 17.30
C ASP A 206 3.34 0.25 18.17
N ASN A 207 3.28 -1.09 18.13
CA ASN A 207 2.33 -1.97 18.82
C ASN A 207 0.83 -1.71 18.51
N SER A 208 0.51 -0.85 17.55
CA SER A 208 -0.88 -0.55 17.14
C SER A 208 -1.70 -1.77 16.71
N GLY A 209 -1.02 -2.78 16.15
CA GLY A 209 -1.60 -4.05 15.70
C GLY A 209 -1.41 -5.24 16.64
N LEU A 210 -0.89 -5.04 17.86
CA LEU A 210 -0.57 -6.15 18.78
C LEU A 210 -1.81 -6.99 19.11
N GLN A 211 -1.68 -8.31 18.98
CA GLN A 211 -2.68 -9.31 19.35
C GLN A 211 -2.03 -10.27 20.36
N PRO A 212 -2.16 -10.05 21.68
CA PRO A 212 -1.66 -11.00 22.67
C PRO A 212 -2.47 -12.28 22.63
N ASP A 213 -1.79 -13.42 22.66
CA ASP A 213 -2.39 -14.75 22.71
C ASP A 213 -3.04 -14.98 24.07
N THR A 214 -4.09 -15.78 24.11
CA THR A 214 -4.63 -16.28 25.39
C THR A 214 -3.68 -17.31 26.02
N THR A 215 -3.85 -17.57 27.31
CA THR A 215 -3.02 -18.58 28.03
C THR A 215 -3.44 -20.02 27.72
N SER A 216 -4.61 -20.25 27.13
CA SER A 216 -5.01 -21.58 26.67
C SER A 216 -4.43 -21.84 25.29
N TYR A 217 -3.84 -23.01 25.12
CA TYR A 217 -3.18 -23.46 23.90
C TYR A 217 -3.89 -24.70 23.32
N ASP A 218 -5.21 -24.78 23.53
CA ASP A 218 -6.09 -25.84 23.04
C ASP A 218 -7.03 -25.29 21.97
N TYR A 219 -6.51 -25.19 20.74
CA TYR A 219 -7.27 -24.77 19.56
C TYR A 219 -8.10 -25.93 18.98
N ASP A 220 -8.99 -26.50 19.79
CA ASP A 220 -9.88 -27.62 19.41
C ASP A 220 -9.06 -28.87 19.00
N ALA A 221 -8.14 -29.28 19.87
CA ALA A 221 -7.19 -30.35 19.60
C ALA A 221 -7.81 -31.78 19.66
N PRO A 222 -7.14 -32.80 19.10
CA PRO A 222 -7.53 -34.21 19.27
C PRO A 222 -7.62 -34.66 20.74
N ILE A 223 -6.72 -34.16 21.60
CA ILE A 223 -6.79 -34.29 23.06
C ILE A 223 -6.83 -32.88 23.65
N THR A 224 -7.77 -32.58 24.54
CA THR A 224 -7.91 -31.25 25.13
C THR A 224 -6.82 -30.94 26.16
N GLU A 225 -6.71 -29.67 26.58
CA GLU A 225 -5.87 -29.21 27.70
C GLU A 225 -6.09 -30.01 29.00
N ALA A 226 -7.31 -30.49 29.24
CA ALA A 226 -7.67 -31.33 30.38
C ALA A 226 -7.40 -32.84 30.17
N GLY A 227 -6.82 -33.23 29.03
CA GLY A 227 -6.57 -34.63 28.67
C GLY A 227 -7.78 -35.39 28.12
N GLU A 228 -8.87 -34.69 27.76
CA GLU A 228 -10.09 -35.34 27.25
C GLU A 228 -9.98 -35.67 25.76
N ILE A 229 -10.60 -36.78 25.36
CA ILE A 229 -10.57 -37.26 23.98
C ILE A 229 -11.74 -36.67 23.18
N THR A 230 -11.42 -36.04 22.05
CA THR A 230 -12.40 -35.46 21.12
C THR A 230 -12.71 -36.41 19.96
N ASP A 231 -13.74 -36.09 19.18
CA ASP A 231 -14.07 -36.84 17.95
C ASP A 231 -12.89 -36.87 16.95
N LYS A 232 -12.01 -35.86 16.98
CA LYS A 232 -10.79 -35.80 16.14
C LYS A 232 -9.76 -36.85 16.52
N PHE A 233 -9.60 -37.19 17.80
CA PHE A 233 -8.77 -38.32 18.21
C PHE A 233 -9.33 -39.63 17.66
N THR A 234 -10.65 -39.83 17.75
CA THR A 234 -11.32 -41.04 17.23
C THR A 234 -11.18 -41.14 15.71
N ALA A 235 -11.34 -40.02 14.99
CA ALA A 235 -11.09 -39.95 13.55
C ALA A 235 -9.62 -40.25 13.20
N THR A 236 -8.66 -39.71 13.95
CA THR A 236 -7.23 -39.97 13.76
C THR A 236 -6.90 -41.45 13.92
N ALA A 237 -7.37 -42.06 15.02
CA ALA A 237 -7.15 -43.48 15.30
C ALA A 237 -7.69 -44.37 14.17
N ARG A 238 -8.92 -44.10 13.71
CA ARG A 238 -9.54 -44.80 12.57
C ARG A 238 -8.72 -44.65 11.29
N LEU A 239 -8.28 -43.43 10.97
CA LEU A 239 -7.55 -43.14 9.74
C LEU A 239 -6.15 -43.78 9.73
N ILE A 240 -5.42 -43.76 10.85
CA ILE A 240 -4.13 -44.46 10.98
C ILE A 240 -4.34 -45.98 10.96
N GLU A 241 -5.39 -46.51 11.59
CA GLU A 241 -5.75 -47.94 11.48
C GLU A 241 -6.12 -48.33 10.03
N GLN A 242 -6.75 -47.44 9.26
CA GLN A 242 -7.12 -47.71 7.87
C GLN A 242 -5.90 -47.72 6.94
N TYR A 243 -5.01 -46.72 7.04
CA TYR A 243 -3.99 -46.45 6.02
C TYR A 243 -2.56 -46.87 6.36
N ASN A 244 -2.16 -46.95 7.64
CA ASN A 244 -0.79 -47.31 7.98
C ASN A 244 -0.52 -48.80 7.66
N PRO A 245 0.42 -49.15 6.75
CA PRO A 245 0.69 -50.54 6.40
C PRO A 245 1.38 -51.32 7.55
N VAL A 246 2.01 -50.64 8.50
CA VAL A 246 2.69 -51.25 9.64
C VAL A 246 1.76 -51.27 10.85
N LYS A 247 1.33 -52.47 11.26
CA LYS A 247 0.53 -52.65 12.47
C LYS A 247 1.43 -52.97 13.66
N THR A 248 1.40 -52.10 14.66
CA THR A 248 2.07 -52.28 15.95
C THR A 248 1.01 -52.55 17.04
N LYS A 249 1.43 -53.09 18.19
CA LYS A 249 0.53 -53.28 19.33
C LYS A 249 0.25 -51.92 19.95
N LEU A 250 -1.01 -51.48 19.95
CA LEU A 250 -1.43 -50.25 20.62
C LEU A 250 -1.79 -50.55 22.09
N PRO A 251 -1.55 -49.62 23.03
CA PRO A 251 -2.10 -49.71 24.38
C PRO A 251 -3.60 -49.42 24.39
N GLU A 252 -4.27 -49.73 25.49
CA GLU A 252 -5.63 -49.25 25.73
C GLU A 252 -5.63 -47.73 25.92
N VAL A 253 -6.78 -47.11 25.64
CA VAL A 253 -6.98 -45.67 25.88
C VAL A 253 -7.06 -45.44 27.40
N PRO A 254 -6.25 -44.55 28.00
CA PRO A 254 -6.34 -44.23 29.43
C PRO A 254 -7.71 -43.68 29.82
N GLU A 255 -8.13 -43.88 31.07
CA GLU A 255 -9.35 -43.27 31.60
C GLU A 255 -9.19 -41.75 31.71
N THR A 256 -10.18 -41.00 31.19
CA THR A 256 -10.24 -39.54 31.30
C THR A 256 -10.37 -39.11 32.78
N PRO A 257 -9.58 -38.14 33.27
CA PRO A 257 -9.71 -37.64 34.64
C PRO A 257 -11.10 -37.07 34.92
N GLU A 258 -11.72 -37.41 36.06
CA GLU A 258 -12.98 -36.79 36.48
C GLU A 258 -12.75 -35.33 36.92
N ARG A 259 -13.42 -34.37 36.25
CA ARG A 259 -13.43 -32.97 36.66
C ARG A 259 -14.32 -32.80 37.90
N VAL A 260 -13.76 -32.27 38.99
CA VAL A 260 -14.52 -31.91 40.20
C VAL A 260 -14.86 -30.43 40.20
N VAL A 261 -16.14 -30.10 40.36
CA VAL A 261 -16.59 -28.72 40.60
C VAL A 261 -16.62 -28.48 42.11
N PHE A 262 -15.87 -27.48 42.56
CA PHE A 262 -15.94 -26.99 43.94
C PHE A 262 -17.10 -26.00 44.10
N GLU A 263 -17.65 -25.88 45.32
CA GLU A 263 -18.65 -24.83 45.61
C GLU A 263 -18.02 -23.43 45.52
N ASP A 264 -18.84 -22.41 45.19
CA ASP A 264 -18.40 -21.01 45.07
C ASP A 264 -17.68 -20.53 46.35
N ILE A 265 -16.35 -20.39 46.27
CA ILE A 265 -15.54 -19.93 47.39
C ILE A 265 -15.71 -18.41 47.52
N LYS A 266 -16.25 -17.99 48.67
CA LYS A 266 -16.39 -16.57 48.98
C LYS A 266 -15.02 -15.95 49.27
N ILE A 267 -14.72 -14.83 48.61
CA ILE A 267 -13.57 -13.98 48.94
C ILE A 267 -13.84 -13.32 50.30
N GLU A 268 -13.05 -13.67 51.32
CA GLU A 268 -13.21 -13.16 52.69
C GLU A 268 -12.21 -12.05 53.04
N GLU A 269 -11.06 -12.01 52.38
CA GLU A 269 -9.96 -11.07 52.64
C GLU A 269 -9.46 -10.43 51.32
N GLN A 270 -8.90 -9.22 51.42
CA GLN A 270 -8.28 -8.53 50.29
C GLN A 270 -7.07 -7.70 50.77
N ILE A 271 -6.06 -7.58 49.93
CA ILE A 271 -4.97 -6.60 50.07
C ILE A 271 -5.08 -5.60 48.92
N LEU A 272 -5.07 -4.31 49.24
CA LEU A 272 -5.15 -3.27 48.21
C LEU A 272 -3.81 -3.13 47.51
N LEU A 273 -3.80 -2.93 46.19
CA LEU A 273 -2.58 -2.74 45.39
C LEU A 273 -1.67 -1.64 45.96
N ARG A 274 -2.25 -0.53 46.45
CA ARG A 274 -1.51 0.51 47.15
C ARG A 274 -0.69 -0.03 48.33
N LYS A 275 -1.26 -0.93 49.14
CA LYS A 275 -0.56 -1.56 50.26
C LYS A 275 0.55 -2.50 49.78
N ILE A 276 0.33 -3.24 48.69
CA ILE A 276 1.38 -4.06 48.06
C ILE A 276 2.57 -3.17 47.67
N ILE A 277 2.33 -2.04 46.99
CA ILE A 277 3.40 -1.11 46.57
C ILE A 277 4.05 -0.42 47.78
N ASP A 278 3.27 -0.05 48.81
CA ASP A 278 3.79 0.57 50.04
C ASP A 278 4.65 -0.40 50.89
N ASP A 279 4.37 -1.70 50.85
CA ASP A 279 5.10 -2.74 51.59
C ASP A 279 6.25 -3.40 50.77
N TYR A 280 6.33 -3.16 49.45
CA TYR A 280 7.29 -3.86 48.57
C TYR A 280 8.74 -3.42 48.85
N PRO A 281 9.68 -4.35 49.08
CA PRO A 281 11.01 -4.01 49.61
C PRO A 281 11.98 -3.43 48.58
N GLU A 282 11.75 -3.65 47.29
CA GLU A 282 12.66 -3.25 46.21
C GLU A 282 12.08 -2.09 45.40
N ALA A 283 12.65 -0.90 45.57
CA ALA A 283 12.26 0.31 44.84
C ALA A 283 13.48 0.99 44.22
N VAL A 284 13.45 1.22 42.91
CA VAL A 284 14.50 1.93 42.16
C VAL A 284 14.13 3.40 42.06
N VAL A 285 14.97 4.29 42.62
CA VAL A 285 14.83 5.74 42.44
C VAL A 285 15.58 6.15 41.17
N SER A 286 14.86 6.74 40.21
CA SER A 286 15.42 7.22 38.95
C SER A 286 14.91 8.64 38.65
N GLU A 287 15.72 9.42 37.91
CA GLU A 287 15.34 10.75 37.43
C GLU A 287 14.47 10.66 36.16
N SER A 288 14.66 9.59 35.36
CA SER A 288 13.87 9.25 34.17
C SER A 288 13.10 7.94 34.34
N ILE A 289 12.09 7.71 33.51
CA ILE A 289 11.40 6.41 33.44
C ILE A 289 12.31 5.37 32.74
N VAL A 290 12.28 4.13 33.24
CA VAL A 290 13.14 3.01 32.79
C VAL A 290 12.27 1.80 32.41
N SER A 291 12.59 1.11 31.32
CA SER A 291 11.88 -0.11 30.88
C SER A 291 12.12 -1.30 31.80
N MET A 292 11.26 -2.32 31.71
CA MET A 292 11.39 -3.57 32.50
C MET A 292 12.78 -4.20 32.35
N GLU A 293 13.26 -4.32 31.13
CA GLU A 293 14.55 -4.95 30.78
C GLU A 293 15.74 -4.15 31.30
N GLN A 294 15.61 -2.83 31.41
CA GLN A 294 16.69 -1.92 31.82
C GLN A 294 16.74 -1.68 33.34
N LEU A 295 15.81 -2.25 34.12
CA LEU A 295 15.85 -2.17 35.58
C LEU A 295 17.17 -2.77 36.13
N PRO A 296 17.82 -2.15 37.13
CA PRO A 296 19.05 -2.64 37.74
C PRO A 296 18.79 -3.74 38.80
N ILE A 297 17.89 -4.68 38.49
CA ILE A 297 17.51 -5.83 39.33
C ILE A 297 18.04 -7.14 38.71
N ASN A 298 17.83 -8.28 39.39
CA ASN A 298 18.12 -9.62 38.87
C ASN A 298 19.56 -9.76 38.33
N ASN A 299 20.56 -9.42 39.15
CA ASN A 299 21.97 -9.38 38.75
C ASN A 299 22.25 -8.56 37.47
N ASN A 300 21.45 -7.50 37.25
CA ASN A 300 21.51 -6.64 36.07
C ASN A 300 21.07 -7.32 34.76
N SER A 301 20.21 -8.36 34.83
CA SER A 301 19.47 -8.90 33.69
C SER A 301 18.12 -8.21 33.45
N GLY A 302 17.62 -7.46 34.43
CA GLY A 302 16.33 -6.76 34.35
C GLY A 302 15.13 -7.63 34.68
N GLN A 303 13.93 -7.08 34.50
CA GLN A 303 12.66 -7.77 34.69
C GLN A 303 12.18 -8.39 33.37
N SER A 304 11.95 -9.70 33.37
CA SER A 304 11.53 -10.42 32.16
C SER A 304 10.05 -10.22 31.85
N PHE A 305 9.17 -10.32 32.86
CA PHE A 305 7.71 -10.30 32.70
C PHE A 305 7.00 -9.81 33.99
N GLY A 306 5.66 -9.74 33.97
CA GLY A 306 4.82 -9.26 35.08
C GLY A 306 4.51 -7.76 35.01
N TYR A 307 4.41 -7.12 36.18
CA TYR A 307 4.03 -5.70 36.32
C TYR A 307 5.21 -4.82 36.76
N VAL A 308 5.20 -3.56 36.35
CA VAL A 308 6.10 -2.50 36.88
C VAL A 308 5.28 -1.28 37.30
N VAL A 309 5.68 -0.62 38.39
CA VAL A 309 4.96 0.53 38.96
C VAL A 309 5.84 1.78 38.98
N TYR A 310 5.40 2.82 38.28
CA TYR A 310 6.01 4.14 38.31
C TYR A 310 5.25 5.06 39.24
N ARG A 311 5.86 5.41 40.37
CA ARG A 311 5.25 6.20 41.44
C ARG A 311 5.82 7.62 41.50
N LYS A 312 4.95 8.63 41.57
CA LYS A 312 5.32 10.03 41.84
C LYS A 312 4.48 10.59 42.99
N THR A 313 5.16 11.01 44.06
CA THR A 313 4.54 11.61 45.27
C THR A 313 4.73 13.13 45.30
N GLY A 314 4.00 13.83 46.17
CA GLY A 314 4.16 15.27 46.40
C GLY A 314 3.52 16.18 45.33
N LEU A 315 2.61 15.66 44.51
CA LEU A 315 2.03 16.40 43.38
C LEU A 315 0.98 17.42 43.84
N ASN A 316 1.11 18.66 43.35
CA ASN A 316 0.20 19.76 43.64
C ASN A 316 -0.65 20.09 42.40
N LEU A 317 -1.73 19.31 42.22
CA LEU A 317 -2.61 19.32 41.05
C LEU A 317 -3.69 20.43 41.12
N ARG A 318 -4.05 20.98 39.96
CA ARG A 318 -5.22 21.86 39.79
C ARG A 318 -6.48 21.04 39.46
N GLU A 319 -7.63 21.67 39.62
CA GLU A 319 -8.89 21.15 39.08
C GLU A 319 -8.80 21.04 37.56
N GLY A 320 -9.26 19.94 36.97
CA GLY A 320 -9.13 19.67 35.54
C GLY A 320 -7.71 19.28 35.10
N ALA A 321 -6.82 18.92 36.04
CA ALA A 321 -5.49 18.39 35.71
C ALA A 321 -5.57 17.14 34.83
N GLU A 322 -4.78 17.09 33.76
CA GLU A 322 -4.74 15.97 32.81
C GLU A 322 -3.38 15.28 32.78
N LEU A 323 -3.42 13.96 32.60
CA LEU A 323 -2.27 13.12 32.28
C LEU A 323 -2.37 12.74 30.81
N LYS A 324 -1.36 13.12 30.02
CA LYS A 324 -1.20 12.65 28.64
C LYS A 324 -0.14 11.56 28.59
N ILE A 325 -0.49 10.43 27.97
CA ILE A 325 0.47 9.48 27.42
C ILE A 325 0.46 9.75 25.91
N SER A 326 1.51 10.42 25.43
CA SER A 326 1.79 10.40 23.98
C SER A 326 2.37 9.05 23.61
N GLY A 327 2.27 8.67 22.34
CA GLY A 327 2.70 7.35 21.86
C GLY A 327 1.78 6.21 22.34
N TYR A 328 1.90 5.05 21.71
CA TYR A 328 1.16 3.85 22.12
C TYR A 328 1.70 3.29 23.44
N VAL A 329 0.80 2.82 24.28
CA VAL A 329 1.19 1.98 25.42
C VAL A 329 1.63 0.63 24.85
N ARG A 330 2.78 0.09 25.28
CA ARG A 330 3.31 -1.17 24.72
C ARG A 330 2.46 -2.42 25.07
N ASP A 331 1.48 -2.27 25.97
CA ASP A 331 0.47 -3.24 26.45
C ASP A 331 -0.71 -2.48 27.13
N THR A 332 -0.89 -2.65 28.46
CA THR A 332 -1.91 -1.98 29.29
C THR A 332 -1.25 -1.15 30.40
N VAL A 333 -1.78 0.03 30.70
CA VAL A 333 -1.39 0.86 31.86
C VAL A 333 -2.60 1.27 32.69
N LEU A 334 -2.56 0.89 33.97
CA LEU A 334 -3.51 1.34 34.98
C LEU A 334 -2.96 2.61 35.66
N VAL A 335 -3.80 3.64 35.75
CA VAL A 335 -3.47 4.93 36.36
C VAL A 335 -4.27 5.09 37.64
N LEU A 336 -3.56 5.22 38.76
CA LEU A 336 -4.16 5.41 40.07
C LEU A 336 -3.76 6.76 40.65
N LEU A 337 -4.74 7.55 41.08
CA LEU A 337 -4.52 8.78 41.84
C LEU A 337 -4.88 8.55 43.32
N ASN A 338 -3.90 8.72 44.21
CA ASN A 338 -4.00 8.41 45.64
C ASN A 338 -4.46 6.96 45.94
N GLY A 339 -4.28 6.03 44.99
CA GLY A 339 -4.77 4.66 45.05
C GLY A 339 -6.19 4.43 44.53
N GLN A 340 -6.83 5.42 43.90
CA GLN A 340 -8.10 5.26 43.18
C GLN A 340 -7.83 5.09 41.68
N LEU A 341 -8.33 4.01 41.08
CA LEU A 341 -8.20 3.71 39.66
C LEU A 341 -9.00 4.71 38.80
N LEU A 342 -8.39 5.20 37.71
CA LEU A 342 -9.01 6.13 36.75
C LEU A 342 -9.41 5.48 35.42
N ASN A 343 -8.88 4.29 35.11
CA ASN A 343 -9.23 3.56 33.88
C ASN A 343 -10.70 3.11 33.88
N PRO A 344 -11.33 3.00 32.70
CA PRO A 344 -12.63 2.34 32.56
C PRO A 344 -12.53 0.84 32.88
N VAL A 345 -13.65 0.25 33.30
CA VAL A 345 -13.77 -1.20 33.47
C VAL A 345 -14.06 -1.82 32.09
N LEU A 346 -13.27 -2.82 31.70
CA LEU A 346 -13.50 -3.58 30.46
C LEU A 346 -14.81 -4.37 30.54
N SER A 347 -15.63 -4.25 29.51
CA SER A 347 -16.92 -4.95 29.35
C SER A 347 -17.15 -5.50 27.93
N SER A 348 -16.37 -5.04 26.95
CA SER A 348 -16.50 -5.31 25.53
C SER A 348 -15.17 -5.15 24.79
N LYS A 349 -15.04 -5.74 23.58
CA LYS A 349 -13.83 -5.63 22.74
C LYS A 349 -13.46 -4.19 22.36
N SER A 350 -14.44 -3.29 22.29
CA SER A 350 -14.25 -1.86 22.01
C SER A 350 -13.70 -1.06 23.19
N ASP A 351 -13.73 -1.60 24.41
CA ASP A 351 -13.15 -0.90 25.57
C ASP A 351 -11.61 -0.89 25.53
N LEU A 352 -11.00 -1.74 24.69
CA LEU A 352 -9.58 -1.72 24.34
C LEU A 352 -9.19 -0.51 23.47
N ASP A 353 -10.17 0.21 22.91
CA ASP A 353 -9.95 1.44 22.14
C ASP A 353 -10.02 2.70 23.04
N SER A 354 -9.87 2.51 24.36
CA SER A 354 -9.97 3.55 25.40
C SER A 354 -8.63 3.89 26.06
N PHE A 355 -8.65 4.82 27.04
CA PHE A 355 -7.44 5.27 27.72
C PHE A 355 -6.71 4.13 28.46
N GLY A 356 -5.41 4.01 28.19
CA GLY A 356 -4.51 3.07 28.86
C GLY A 356 -4.27 1.75 28.15
N TYR A 357 -4.76 1.56 26.92
CA TYR A 357 -4.59 0.34 26.12
C TYR A 357 -3.78 0.58 24.83
N TRP A 358 -3.12 -0.47 24.34
CA TRP A 358 -2.17 -0.44 23.22
C TRP A 358 -2.73 -0.02 21.86
N ARG A 359 -4.06 0.09 21.69
CA ARG A 359 -4.67 0.53 20.43
C ARG A 359 -4.71 2.05 20.25
N VAL A 360 -4.37 2.83 21.29
CA VAL A 360 -4.52 4.30 21.28
C VAL A 360 -3.15 5.00 21.25
N LYS A 361 -2.86 5.71 20.15
CA LYS A 361 -1.56 6.38 19.85
C LYS A 361 -1.24 7.60 20.71
N ASP A 362 -2.26 8.29 21.19
CA ASP A 362 -2.14 9.44 22.07
C ASP A 362 -3.38 9.39 22.97
N SER A 363 -3.19 9.12 24.26
CA SER A 363 -4.29 8.95 25.21
C SER A 363 -4.17 9.97 26.35
N THR A 364 -5.30 10.55 26.76
CA THR A 364 -5.37 11.55 27.83
C THR A 364 -6.48 11.19 28.82
N VAL A 365 -6.20 11.35 30.12
CA VAL A 365 -7.20 11.18 31.19
C VAL A 365 -7.19 12.38 32.14
N THR A 366 -8.37 12.85 32.54
CA THR A 366 -8.50 13.86 33.60
C THR A 366 -8.21 13.20 34.96
N LEU A 367 -7.14 13.62 35.62
CA LEU A 367 -6.71 13.11 36.92
C LEU A 367 -7.68 13.47 38.05
N THR A 368 -8.16 14.72 38.08
CA THR A 368 -9.01 15.19 39.20
C THR A 368 -9.98 16.29 38.79
N ARG A 369 -11.17 16.27 39.41
CA ARG A 369 -12.22 17.30 39.30
C ARG A 369 -12.17 18.33 40.43
N GLU A 370 -11.14 18.27 41.28
CA GLU A 370 -10.86 19.25 42.33
C GLU A 370 -9.35 19.44 42.50
N ALA A 371 -8.91 20.55 43.09
CA ALA A 371 -7.48 20.84 43.20
C ALA A 371 -6.83 20.18 44.43
N LEU A 372 -5.96 19.20 44.19
CA LEU A 372 -5.30 18.39 45.23
C LEU A 372 -3.91 18.91 45.62
N ARG A 373 -3.43 18.54 46.81
CA ARG A 373 -2.06 18.78 47.30
C ARG A 373 -1.44 17.50 47.81
N GLU A 374 -0.12 17.38 47.71
CA GLU A 374 0.65 16.19 48.12
C GLU A 374 0.10 14.87 47.55
N ALA A 375 -0.47 14.92 46.34
CA ALA A 375 -1.06 13.75 45.69
C ALA A 375 0.02 12.75 45.24
N THR A 376 -0.38 11.47 45.20
CA THR A 376 0.43 10.36 44.68
C THR A 376 -0.18 9.86 43.38
N LEU A 377 0.61 9.82 42.31
CA LEU A 377 0.25 9.23 41.03
C LEU A 377 1.03 7.92 40.85
N ASP A 378 0.32 6.82 40.63
CA ASP A 378 0.91 5.51 40.32
C ASP A 378 0.49 5.11 38.90
N LEU A 379 1.47 4.74 38.07
CA LEU A 379 1.27 4.14 36.75
C LEU A 379 1.72 2.68 36.82
N VAL A 380 0.78 1.75 36.73
CA VAL A 380 1.03 0.30 36.80
C VAL A 380 0.97 -0.24 35.38
N VAL A 381 2.10 -0.67 34.83
CA VAL A 381 2.17 -1.22 33.48
C VAL A 381 2.31 -2.73 33.54
N GLU A 382 1.45 -3.42 32.79
CA GLU A 382 1.38 -4.87 32.64
C GLU A 382 2.10 -5.29 31.35
N ASN A 383 2.93 -6.33 31.39
CA ASN A 383 3.38 -6.99 30.16
C ASN A 383 2.36 -8.07 29.79
N ASN A 384 1.60 -7.87 28.70
CA ASN A 384 0.63 -8.88 28.24
C ASN A 384 1.31 -9.95 27.38
N ALA A 385 2.24 -9.55 26.49
CA ALA A 385 3.17 -10.41 25.74
C ALA A 385 3.99 -9.59 24.72
N ARG A 386 5.21 -10.04 24.35
CA ARG A 386 6.06 -9.46 23.30
C ARG A 386 5.76 -10.06 21.93
N ASN A 387 5.76 -9.21 20.90
CA ASN A 387 5.63 -9.68 19.54
C ASN A 387 6.78 -10.61 19.15
N ASN A 388 6.42 -11.73 18.55
CA ASN A 388 7.32 -12.84 18.23
C ASN A 388 7.07 -13.40 16.81
N TYR A 389 6.06 -12.89 16.09
CA TYR A 389 5.80 -13.19 14.68
C TYR A 389 5.99 -11.94 13.81
N GLY A 390 6.61 -12.07 12.63
CA GLY A 390 6.88 -10.96 11.71
C GLY A 390 8.36 -10.56 11.61
N SER A 391 8.62 -9.30 11.26
CA SER A 391 9.96 -8.82 10.91
C SER A 391 10.90 -8.69 12.12
N LEU A 392 12.22 -8.87 11.92
CA LEU A 392 13.19 -8.82 13.03
C LEU A 392 13.21 -7.50 13.82
N ASP A 393 12.89 -6.36 13.20
CA ASP A 393 12.79 -5.09 13.93
C ASP A 393 11.65 -5.15 14.98
N GLN A 394 10.57 -5.91 14.72
CA GLN A 394 9.44 -6.07 15.64
C GLN A 394 9.77 -6.95 16.85
N PHE A 395 10.94 -7.61 16.88
CA PHE A 395 11.46 -8.34 18.04
C PHE A 395 12.16 -7.39 19.05
N GLN A 396 12.49 -6.14 18.69
CA GLN A 396 13.13 -5.18 19.60
C GLN A 396 12.12 -4.49 20.55
N GLN A 397 11.36 -5.29 21.31
CA GLN A 397 10.29 -4.80 22.19
C GLN A 397 10.71 -4.66 23.65
N PHE A 398 11.05 -3.44 24.04
CA PHE A 398 11.16 -3.06 25.44
C PHE A 398 9.78 -2.82 26.03
N LYS A 399 9.53 -3.35 27.23
CA LYS A 399 8.25 -3.31 27.92
C LYS A 399 8.17 -2.19 28.95
N ALA A 400 6.94 -1.74 29.17
CA ALA A 400 6.60 -0.47 29.81
C ALA A 400 7.09 0.77 29.03
N PHE A 401 7.40 1.89 29.70
CA PHE A 401 7.75 3.14 29.02
C PHE A 401 9.22 3.14 28.61
N PHE A 402 9.50 3.24 27.31
CA PHE A 402 10.84 3.25 26.76
C PHE A 402 10.88 3.99 25.42
N SER A 403 11.90 4.84 25.23
CA SER A 403 12.16 5.53 23.97
C SER A 403 13.45 5.03 23.32
N TYR A 404 13.33 4.31 22.20
CA TYR A 404 14.48 3.82 21.44
C TYR A 404 15.01 4.86 20.45
N TRP A 405 16.28 4.74 20.05
CA TRP A 405 16.98 5.72 19.21
C TRP A 405 16.40 5.90 17.79
N ARG A 406 15.44 5.05 17.38
CA ARG A 406 14.76 5.10 16.07
C ARG A 406 13.25 5.33 16.12
N VAL A 407 12.64 5.37 17.31
CA VAL A 407 11.19 5.59 17.46
C VAL A 407 10.94 6.45 18.71
N LYS A 408 10.21 7.56 18.57
CA LYS A 408 9.78 8.39 19.71
C LYS A 408 8.61 7.73 20.45
N ASP A 409 8.89 6.59 21.06
CA ASP A 409 7.91 5.85 21.83
C ASP A 409 7.74 6.46 23.23
N SER A 410 6.54 7.00 23.36
CA SER A 410 5.77 7.26 24.56
C SER A 410 6.37 8.12 25.68
N THR A 411 6.03 9.42 25.63
CA THR A 411 6.29 10.38 26.71
C THR A 411 5.07 10.53 27.62
N VAL A 412 5.29 10.41 28.93
CA VAL A 412 4.28 10.73 29.94
C VAL A 412 4.41 12.19 30.33
N THR A 413 3.36 12.99 30.11
CA THR A 413 3.40 14.44 30.35
C THR A 413 2.20 14.88 31.19
N LEU A 414 2.46 15.63 32.25
CA LEU A 414 1.45 16.43 32.95
C LEU A 414 1.41 17.80 32.29
N THR A 415 0.24 18.23 31.79
CA THR A 415 0.14 19.50 31.06
C THR A 415 0.53 20.68 31.95
N ARG A 416 1.12 21.75 31.39
CA ARG A 416 1.52 22.95 32.16
C ARG A 416 0.38 23.60 32.94
N GLU A 417 -0.85 23.38 32.52
CA GLU A 417 -2.05 23.91 33.15
C GLU A 417 -2.48 23.09 34.37
N ALA A 418 -2.08 21.81 34.45
CA ALA A 418 -2.41 20.86 35.52
C ALA A 418 -1.67 21.10 36.85
N LEU A 419 -0.47 21.70 36.83
CA LEU A 419 0.39 21.85 38.01
C LEU A 419 0.34 23.27 38.59
N ARG A 420 0.41 23.40 39.92
CA ARG A 420 0.38 24.73 40.58
C ARG A 420 1.68 25.53 40.39
N GLU A 421 2.83 24.85 40.35
CA GLU A 421 4.16 25.41 40.04
C GLU A 421 4.83 24.52 38.96
N ALA A 422 6.04 24.88 38.49
CA ALA A 422 6.64 24.50 37.19
C ALA A 422 6.49 23.04 36.68
N THR A 423 6.57 22.88 35.35
CA THR A 423 6.36 21.64 34.58
C THR A 423 7.06 20.41 35.16
N LEU A 424 6.33 19.29 35.25
CA LEU A 424 6.90 17.96 35.47
C LEU A 424 6.81 17.15 34.18
N ASP A 425 7.83 17.29 33.34
CA ASP A 425 8.02 16.44 32.16
C ASP A 425 8.68 15.13 32.63
N LEU A 426 7.97 14.00 32.59
CA LEU A 426 8.57 12.68 32.86
C LEU A 426 9.23 12.18 31.57
N VAL A 427 10.39 12.75 31.27
CA VAL A 427 11.18 12.40 30.09
C VAL A 427 11.88 11.06 30.31
N VAL A 428 11.82 10.17 29.32
CA VAL A 428 12.68 8.99 29.23
C VAL A 428 14.08 9.46 28.81
N GLU A 429 14.90 9.91 29.75
CA GLU A 429 16.30 10.23 29.48
C GLU A 429 17.14 8.94 29.36
N ASN A 430 17.67 8.72 28.15
CA ASN A 430 18.51 7.58 27.81
C ASN A 430 19.96 7.86 28.27
N ASN A 431 20.26 7.57 29.54
CA ASN A 431 21.57 7.80 30.17
C ASN A 431 22.64 6.76 29.77
N ALA A 432 22.81 6.58 28.45
CA ALA A 432 23.94 5.90 27.83
C ALA A 432 24.79 6.87 26.98
N ARG A 433 24.95 8.13 27.45
CA ARG A 433 26.00 9.01 26.92
C ARG A 433 27.37 8.51 27.38
N ASN A 434 28.03 7.71 26.55
CA ASN A 434 29.48 7.66 26.50
C ASN A 434 29.99 7.35 25.09
N ASN A 435 30.55 8.37 24.46
CA ASN A 435 31.56 8.31 23.38
C ASN A 435 31.28 7.37 22.20
N TYR A 436 30.18 7.63 21.50
CA TYR A 436 30.21 7.59 20.04
C TYR A 436 30.05 9.00 19.51
N GLY A 437 30.65 9.29 18.35
CA GLY A 437 30.71 10.62 17.74
C GLY A 437 29.33 11.23 17.55
N SER A 438 29.29 12.56 17.45
CA SER A 438 28.06 13.29 17.10
C SER A 438 27.47 12.79 15.78
N LEU A 439 26.18 13.08 15.54
CA LEU A 439 25.52 12.78 14.27
C LEU A 439 26.26 13.42 13.07
N ASP A 440 27.06 14.46 13.32
CA ASP A 440 27.98 15.07 12.36
C ASP A 440 29.06 14.11 11.81
N GLN A 441 29.40 13.03 12.53
CA GLN A 441 30.40 12.05 12.09
C GLN A 441 29.84 10.91 11.24
N PHE A 442 28.53 10.61 11.31
CA PHE A 442 27.88 9.69 10.35
C PHE A 442 27.28 10.42 9.14
N GLN A 443 26.87 11.68 9.31
CA GLN A 443 26.68 12.59 8.18
C GLN A 443 27.99 12.78 7.40
N GLN A 444 29.15 12.85 8.06
CA GLN A 444 30.45 12.86 7.35
C GLN A 444 30.68 11.63 6.46
N PHE A 445 30.44 10.40 6.95
CA PHE A 445 30.66 9.19 6.15
C PHE A 445 29.66 8.96 5.00
N LYS A 446 28.42 9.49 5.06
CA LYS A 446 27.51 9.53 3.89
C LYS A 446 27.73 10.76 2.99
N ALA A 447 28.30 11.85 3.51
CA ALA A 447 28.65 13.03 2.70
C ALA A 447 29.84 12.80 1.76
N ASP A 448 30.76 11.90 2.15
CA ASP A 448 31.96 11.48 1.41
C ASP A 448 31.70 10.34 0.39
N LEU A 449 30.47 9.79 0.32
CA LEU A 449 30.10 8.86 -0.76
C LEU A 449 29.90 9.62 -2.08
N PRO A 450 30.29 9.04 -3.23
CA PRO A 450 30.00 9.63 -4.53
C PRO A 450 28.51 9.65 -4.81
N THR A 451 28.07 10.60 -5.64
CA THR A 451 26.75 10.55 -6.31
C THR A 451 26.70 9.41 -7.34
N ASN A 452 25.52 9.06 -7.87
CA ASN A 452 25.41 8.10 -8.98
C ASN A 452 26.24 8.59 -10.18
N TYR A 453 26.15 9.87 -10.53
CA TYR A 453 26.94 10.42 -11.64
C TYR A 453 28.45 10.41 -11.36
N GLU A 454 28.89 10.78 -10.17
CA GLU A 454 30.31 10.70 -9.80
C GLU A 454 30.84 9.26 -9.88
N TYR A 455 30.07 8.27 -9.40
CA TYR A 455 30.46 6.87 -9.46
C TYR A 455 30.49 6.32 -10.90
N PHE A 456 29.44 6.54 -11.69
CA PHE A 456 29.32 5.95 -13.02
C PHE A 456 30.07 6.73 -14.12
N THR A 457 30.39 8.01 -13.94
CA THR A 457 31.13 8.82 -14.94
C THR A 457 32.61 9.07 -14.60
N GLU A 458 33.10 8.52 -13.49
CA GLU A 458 34.53 8.54 -13.13
C GLU A 458 35.41 8.00 -14.28
N GLY A 459 36.36 8.82 -14.74
CA GLY A 459 37.22 8.50 -15.89
C GLY A 459 36.67 8.94 -17.25
N GLY A 460 35.45 9.48 -17.29
CA GLY A 460 34.74 9.90 -18.49
C GLY A 460 33.73 8.85 -18.97
N ILE A 461 32.84 9.25 -19.87
CA ILE A 461 31.83 8.37 -20.47
C ILE A 461 32.41 7.71 -21.72
N VAL A 462 32.42 6.38 -21.73
CA VAL A 462 32.93 5.53 -22.81
C VAL A 462 31.87 4.58 -23.37
N ALA A 463 30.83 4.25 -22.61
CA ALA A 463 29.72 3.40 -23.02
C ALA A 463 28.40 3.78 -22.30
N GLY A 464 27.27 3.52 -22.96
CA GLY A 464 25.93 3.63 -22.37
C GLY A 464 25.56 2.44 -21.49
N LEU A 465 24.27 2.14 -21.38
CA LEU A 465 23.78 0.90 -20.75
C LEU A 465 23.97 -0.29 -21.70
N ASN A 466 24.57 -1.37 -21.19
CA ASN A 466 24.78 -2.61 -21.90
C ASN A 466 24.08 -3.79 -21.21
N ALA A 467 23.54 -4.70 -22.02
CA ALA A 467 22.78 -5.88 -21.62
C ALA A 467 23.26 -7.15 -22.36
N ASP A 468 24.57 -7.29 -22.64
CA ASP A 468 25.13 -8.45 -23.34
C ASP A 468 25.60 -9.57 -22.41
N GLN A 469 25.32 -9.44 -21.11
CA GLN A 469 25.61 -10.42 -20.08
C GLN A 469 24.37 -10.60 -19.20
N ARG A 470 24.37 -11.60 -18.29
CA ARG A 470 23.30 -11.84 -17.31
C ARG A 470 23.08 -10.72 -16.27
N TYR A 471 23.78 -9.61 -16.39
CA TYR A 471 23.71 -8.43 -15.55
C TYR A 471 23.94 -7.18 -16.40
N PHE A 472 23.42 -6.04 -15.97
CA PHE A 472 23.63 -4.78 -16.68
C PHE A 472 25.00 -4.17 -16.36
N LYS A 473 25.55 -3.43 -17.32
CA LYS A 473 26.64 -2.48 -17.10
C LYS A 473 26.24 -1.11 -17.60
N LEU A 474 26.54 -0.07 -16.80
CA LEU A 474 26.49 1.32 -17.24
C LEU A 474 27.92 1.85 -17.23
N ASN A 475 28.39 2.37 -18.36
CA ASN A 475 29.77 2.84 -18.52
C ASN A 475 30.84 1.82 -18.08
N GLU A 476 30.70 0.57 -18.52
CA GLU A 476 31.51 -0.60 -18.13
C GLU A 476 31.48 -1.02 -16.65
N LYS A 477 30.80 -0.28 -15.77
CA LYS A 477 30.60 -0.64 -14.35
C LYS A 477 29.28 -1.39 -14.17
N GLU A 478 29.25 -2.45 -13.37
CA GLU A 478 28.02 -3.22 -13.09
C GLU A 478 26.97 -2.35 -12.39
N ILE A 479 25.70 -2.51 -12.78
CA ILE A 479 24.57 -1.78 -12.20
C ILE A 479 23.38 -2.73 -11.97
N THR A 480 22.70 -2.55 -10.84
CA THR A 480 21.34 -3.07 -10.63
C THR A 480 20.38 -1.89 -10.73
N ILE A 481 19.43 -1.94 -11.65
CA ILE A 481 18.46 -0.85 -11.84
C ILE A 481 17.37 -0.96 -10.78
N PHE A 482 17.26 0.08 -9.95
CA PHE A 482 16.15 0.29 -9.03
C PHE A 482 15.40 1.54 -9.50
N SER A 483 14.33 1.31 -10.24
CA SER A 483 13.50 2.33 -10.89
C SER A 483 12.13 2.45 -10.24
N GLY A 484 11.55 3.65 -10.35
CA GLY A 484 10.15 3.91 -10.05
C GLY A 484 9.52 4.71 -11.19
N ALA A 485 8.29 4.37 -11.56
CA ALA A 485 7.55 5.10 -12.58
C ALA A 485 7.03 6.43 -12.02
N PHE A 486 7.29 7.52 -12.76
CA PHE A 486 6.80 8.86 -12.47
C PHE A 486 6.52 9.61 -13.79
N HIS A 487 5.23 9.79 -14.11
CA HIS A 487 4.80 10.53 -15.30
C HIS A 487 4.73 12.03 -15.00
N TYR A 488 5.65 12.80 -15.60
CA TYR A 488 5.73 14.25 -15.45
C TYR A 488 4.41 14.95 -15.83
N PHE A 489 3.71 14.47 -16.86
CA PHE A 489 2.44 15.02 -17.33
C PHE A 489 1.23 14.80 -16.39
N ARG A 490 1.40 14.06 -15.27
CA ARG A 490 0.37 13.87 -14.21
C ARG A 490 0.64 14.66 -12.93
N VAL A 491 1.75 15.41 -12.84
CA VAL A 491 2.13 16.21 -11.66
C VAL A 491 2.56 17.60 -12.12
N HIS A 492 2.10 18.65 -11.42
CA HIS A 492 2.47 20.02 -11.79
C HIS A 492 3.98 20.25 -11.67
N SER A 493 4.59 20.97 -12.62
CA SER A 493 6.05 21.12 -12.71
C SER A 493 6.73 21.67 -11.46
N SER A 494 6.05 22.56 -10.73
CA SER A 494 6.50 23.07 -9.43
C SER A 494 6.71 22.00 -8.35
N GLN A 495 6.17 20.79 -8.54
CA GLN A 495 6.28 19.66 -7.60
C GLN A 495 7.24 18.55 -8.08
N TRP A 496 7.70 18.56 -9.35
CA TRP A 496 8.57 17.51 -9.91
C TRP A 496 9.82 17.26 -9.05
N ARG A 497 10.51 18.32 -8.62
CA ARG A 497 11.73 18.20 -7.80
C ARG A 497 11.48 17.57 -6.43
N ASP A 498 10.36 17.88 -5.79
CA ASP A 498 10.00 17.25 -4.50
C ASP A 498 9.79 15.75 -4.68
N ARG A 499 9.06 15.33 -5.72
CA ARG A 499 8.79 13.91 -5.97
C ARG A 499 10.08 13.16 -6.35
N LEU A 500 10.90 13.72 -7.26
CA LEU A 500 12.20 13.16 -7.65
C LEU A 500 13.17 13.06 -6.46
N ARG A 501 13.24 14.08 -5.60
CA ARG A 501 14.07 14.02 -4.40
C ARG A 501 13.61 12.94 -3.42
N LYS A 502 12.29 12.76 -3.25
CA LYS A 502 11.73 11.64 -2.46
C LYS A 502 12.10 10.28 -3.08
N MET A 503 11.96 10.13 -4.40
CA MET A 503 12.38 8.92 -5.12
C MET A 503 13.87 8.61 -4.89
N ARG A 504 14.76 9.61 -5.01
CA ARG A 504 16.19 9.44 -4.72
C ARG A 504 16.45 9.12 -3.24
N ALA A 505 15.74 9.75 -2.32
CA ALA A 505 15.86 9.49 -0.88
C ALA A 505 15.40 8.06 -0.50
N ALA A 506 14.50 7.44 -1.28
CA ALA A 506 14.16 6.02 -1.17
C ALA A 506 15.27 5.08 -1.71
N GLY A 507 16.41 5.61 -2.18
CA GLY A 507 17.52 4.82 -2.69
C GLY A 507 17.42 4.42 -4.17
N LEU A 508 16.32 4.76 -4.87
CA LEU A 508 16.21 4.56 -6.32
C LEU A 508 17.39 5.24 -7.02
N ASN A 509 17.97 4.57 -8.01
CA ASN A 509 19.05 5.11 -8.84
C ASN A 509 18.56 5.56 -10.23
N THR A 510 17.35 5.18 -10.59
CA THR A 510 16.74 5.40 -11.90
C THR A 510 15.28 5.83 -11.70
N ILE A 511 14.71 6.56 -12.66
CA ILE A 511 13.27 6.76 -12.80
C ILE A 511 12.83 6.37 -14.20
N GLU A 512 11.55 6.07 -14.36
CA GLU A 512 10.92 5.77 -15.64
C GLU A 512 9.80 6.77 -15.93
N THR A 513 9.71 7.24 -17.17
CA THR A 513 8.52 7.95 -17.64
C THR A 513 8.09 7.55 -19.06
N TYR A 514 6.79 7.37 -19.23
CA TYR A 514 6.11 7.45 -20.52
C TYR A 514 6.19 8.86 -21.12
N VAL A 515 5.93 8.98 -22.43
CA VAL A 515 5.74 10.24 -23.14
C VAL A 515 4.35 10.28 -23.79
N SER A 516 3.58 11.35 -23.50
CA SER A 516 2.17 11.44 -23.89
C SER A 516 1.99 12.17 -25.23
N TRP A 517 1.95 11.41 -26.35
CA TRP A 517 1.84 11.97 -27.70
C TRP A 517 0.60 12.88 -27.85
N ASN A 518 -0.56 12.51 -27.29
CA ASN A 518 -1.79 13.29 -27.41
C ASN A 518 -1.77 14.66 -26.70
N LEU A 519 -0.88 14.88 -25.73
CA LEU A 519 -0.63 16.22 -25.17
C LEU A 519 0.44 16.96 -25.98
N HIS A 520 1.54 16.27 -26.31
CA HIS A 520 2.65 16.89 -27.05
C HIS A 520 2.31 17.25 -28.49
N GLU A 521 1.33 16.59 -29.12
CA GLU A 521 0.79 16.93 -30.43
C GLU A 521 -0.75 17.07 -30.37
N TYR A 522 -1.20 17.97 -29.47
CA TYR A 522 -2.61 18.22 -29.15
C TYR A 522 -3.48 18.59 -30.37
N HIS A 523 -2.90 19.21 -31.41
CA HIS A 523 -3.48 19.33 -32.74
C HIS A 523 -2.46 18.82 -33.78
N SER A 524 -2.92 18.31 -34.93
CA SER A 524 -2.00 17.69 -35.91
C SER A 524 -1.00 18.71 -36.46
N GLY A 525 0.30 18.50 -36.19
CA GLY A 525 1.39 19.40 -36.54
C GLY A 525 1.57 20.61 -35.62
N ALA A 526 0.90 20.67 -34.47
CA ALA A 526 1.12 21.68 -33.44
C ALA A 526 1.66 21.01 -32.18
N PHE A 527 2.89 21.37 -31.79
CA PHE A 527 3.61 20.72 -30.71
C PHE A 527 3.74 21.59 -29.46
N ASP A 528 3.70 20.96 -28.29
CA ASP A 528 4.00 21.61 -27.01
C ASP A 528 4.96 20.76 -26.17
N PHE A 529 6.11 21.35 -25.85
CA PHE A 529 7.14 20.77 -24.96
C PHE A 529 7.49 21.77 -23.84
N GLY A 530 6.46 22.46 -23.30
CA GLY A 530 6.60 23.46 -22.23
C GLY A 530 6.42 24.92 -22.66
N HIS A 531 6.28 25.17 -23.97
CA HIS A 531 6.26 26.51 -24.58
C HIS A 531 5.34 26.62 -25.82
N GLY A 532 4.44 25.64 -26.04
CA GLY A 532 3.57 25.56 -27.23
C GLY A 532 2.23 26.28 -27.11
N GLY A 533 1.89 26.81 -25.92
CA GLY A 533 0.62 27.49 -25.64
C GLY A 533 -0.59 26.55 -25.53
N SER A 534 -0.39 25.26 -25.22
CA SER A 534 -1.50 24.37 -24.89
C SER A 534 -2.01 24.64 -23.46
N ASP A 535 -3.19 24.11 -23.12
CA ASP A 535 -3.74 24.23 -21.77
C ASP A 535 -2.88 23.49 -20.71
N PHE A 536 -2.05 22.53 -21.16
CA PHE A 536 -1.14 21.70 -20.36
C PHE A 536 0.32 22.15 -20.42
N GLU A 537 0.65 23.29 -21.05
CA GLU A 537 2.02 23.80 -21.23
C GLU A 537 2.92 23.63 -19.98
N GLU A 538 2.40 24.03 -18.81
CA GLU A 538 3.07 23.98 -17.50
C GLU A 538 3.42 22.55 -16.99
N PHE A 539 3.00 21.51 -17.71
CA PHE A 539 3.24 20.08 -17.44
C PHE A 539 4.08 19.39 -18.52
N LEU A 540 4.46 20.06 -19.63
CA LEU A 540 4.98 19.39 -20.84
C LEU A 540 6.46 19.62 -21.14
N ASP A 541 7.21 20.33 -20.30
CA ASP A 541 8.67 20.43 -20.44
C ASP A 541 9.38 19.14 -19.98
N ILE A 542 9.35 18.12 -20.83
CA ILE A 542 10.05 16.85 -20.62
C ILE A 542 11.57 17.04 -20.52
N ALA A 543 12.15 18.03 -21.20
CA ALA A 543 13.58 18.29 -21.16
C ALA A 543 13.99 18.80 -19.76
N GLU A 544 13.21 19.73 -19.19
CA GLU A 544 13.42 20.22 -17.84
C GLU A 544 13.13 19.16 -16.78
N PHE A 545 12.07 18.36 -16.93
CA PHE A 545 11.82 17.21 -16.05
C PHE A 545 13.03 16.27 -15.98
N ILE A 546 13.59 15.92 -17.13
CA ILE A 546 14.75 15.03 -17.24
C ILE A 546 16.03 15.68 -16.67
N LYS A 547 16.23 16.99 -16.86
CA LYS A 547 17.32 17.74 -16.21
C LYS A 547 17.17 17.74 -14.68
N ILE A 548 15.97 17.97 -14.15
CA ILE A 548 15.71 17.91 -12.70
C ILE A 548 16.00 16.50 -12.16
N ALA A 549 15.67 15.44 -12.91
CA ALA A 549 16.04 14.07 -12.51
C ALA A 549 17.57 13.88 -12.45
N GLN A 550 18.31 14.41 -13.43
CA GLN A 550 19.78 14.41 -13.40
C GLN A 550 20.34 15.16 -12.18
N GLU A 551 19.81 16.34 -11.87
CA GLU A 551 20.22 17.16 -10.72
C GLU A 551 19.90 16.52 -9.36
N GLU A 552 18.81 15.76 -9.27
CA GLU A 552 18.46 14.95 -8.09
C GLU A 552 19.12 13.55 -8.13
N ASP A 553 20.18 13.37 -8.94
CA ASP A 553 21.06 12.19 -9.00
C ASP A 553 20.40 10.88 -9.48
N LEU A 554 19.45 10.97 -10.41
CA LEU A 554 18.71 9.85 -11.00
C LEU A 554 19.03 9.66 -12.48
N PHE A 555 19.20 8.41 -12.93
CA PHE A 555 19.15 8.04 -14.35
C PHE A 555 17.70 7.97 -14.85
N VAL A 556 17.50 7.96 -16.16
CA VAL A 556 16.15 7.95 -16.77
C VAL A 556 15.98 6.81 -17.79
N LEU A 557 14.86 6.10 -17.69
CA LEU A 557 14.31 5.23 -18.72
C LEU A 557 13.15 5.98 -19.40
N VAL A 558 13.15 6.07 -20.73
CA VAL A 558 12.08 6.76 -21.49
C VAL A 558 11.23 5.76 -22.28
N ARG A 559 9.92 5.76 -22.05
CA ARG A 559 8.95 4.95 -22.80
C ARG A 559 8.20 5.85 -23.78
N ALA A 560 8.80 6.12 -24.95
CA ALA A 560 8.33 7.16 -25.87
C ALA A 560 7.05 6.83 -26.68
N GLY A 561 6.42 5.68 -26.41
CA GLY A 561 5.20 5.23 -27.09
C GLY A 561 5.47 4.49 -28.40
N PRO A 562 4.78 4.81 -29.52
CA PRO A 562 3.83 5.92 -29.69
C PRO A 562 2.50 5.73 -28.95
N TYR A 563 2.20 4.49 -28.56
CA TYR A 563 1.12 4.14 -27.63
C TYR A 563 1.72 3.76 -26.28
N ILE A 564 1.12 4.21 -25.18
CA ILE A 564 1.63 4.06 -23.81
C ILE A 564 0.67 3.33 -22.85
N CYS A 565 -0.58 3.04 -23.25
CA CYS A 565 -1.63 2.54 -22.36
C CYS A 565 -1.84 3.47 -21.13
N SER A 566 -1.23 3.12 -19.99
CA SER A 566 -1.04 3.94 -18.78
C SER A 566 -2.32 4.47 -18.13
N GLU A 567 -3.48 3.82 -18.30
CA GLU A 567 -4.80 4.34 -17.86
C GLU A 567 -5.04 5.78 -18.36
N TRP A 568 -4.52 6.09 -19.54
CA TRP A 568 -4.51 7.43 -20.14
C TRP A 568 -5.40 7.47 -21.38
N GLU A 569 -5.96 8.65 -21.66
CA GLU A 569 -6.87 8.89 -22.76
C GLU A 569 -6.32 8.38 -24.10
N PHE A 570 -7.09 7.49 -24.74
CA PHE A 570 -6.73 6.78 -25.99
C PHE A 570 -5.33 6.12 -25.98
N GLY A 571 -4.83 5.72 -24.81
CA GLY A 571 -3.49 5.15 -24.65
C GLY A 571 -2.36 6.09 -25.07
N GLY A 572 -2.58 7.40 -25.00
CA GLY A 572 -1.64 8.44 -25.43
C GLY A 572 -1.69 8.78 -26.92
N LEU A 573 -2.48 8.07 -27.74
CA LEU A 573 -2.61 8.39 -29.17
C LEU A 573 -3.46 9.66 -29.38
N PRO A 574 -3.06 10.59 -30.27
CA PRO A 574 -3.87 11.78 -30.57
C PRO A 574 -5.19 11.43 -31.27
N SER A 575 -6.31 11.97 -30.79
CA SER A 575 -7.64 11.71 -31.35
C SER A 575 -7.80 12.16 -32.81
N TRP A 576 -7.00 13.13 -33.27
CA TRP A 576 -7.02 13.57 -34.67
C TRP A 576 -6.56 12.47 -35.65
N LEU A 577 -5.89 11.40 -35.18
CA LEU A 577 -5.63 10.21 -36.00
C LEU A 577 -6.94 9.55 -36.50
N LEU A 578 -8.02 9.61 -35.71
CA LEU A 578 -9.34 9.06 -36.07
C LEU A 578 -10.03 9.82 -37.22
N ARG A 579 -9.39 10.89 -37.74
CA ARG A 579 -9.81 11.58 -38.96
C ARG A 579 -9.32 10.91 -40.22
N GLU A 580 -8.21 10.17 -40.13
CA GLU A 580 -7.66 9.44 -41.27
C GLU A 580 -8.52 8.22 -41.56
N LYS A 581 -9.05 8.18 -42.78
CA LYS A 581 -9.99 7.14 -43.18
C LYS A 581 -9.24 5.80 -43.33
N ASP A 582 -9.78 4.76 -42.68
CA ASP A 582 -9.28 3.39 -42.73
C ASP A 582 -7.86 3.19 -42.12
N ILE A 583 -7.35 4.17 -41.35
CA ILE A 583 -6.04 4.08 -40.69
C ILE A 583 -5.98 2.91 -39.70
N LYS A 584 -4.83 2.24 -39.64
CA LYS A 584 -4.53 1.20 -38.66
C LYS A 584 -3.41 1.67 -37.75
N VAL A 585 -3.77 2.05 -36.52
CA VAL A 585 -2.79 2.40 -35.49
C VAL A 585 -2.13 1.12 -34.94
N ARG A 586 -0.88 1.24 -34.49
CA ARG A 586 -0.04 0.12 -34.00
C ARG A 586 0.20 -1.00 -35.03
N THR A 587 0.33 -0.61 -36.31
CA THR A 587 0.72 -1.50 -37.43
C THR A 587 1.70 -0.79 -38.37
N SER A 588 2.24 -1.52 -39.33
CA SER A 588 3.06 -1.06 -40.47
C SER A 588 2.33 -0.17 -41.48
N ASP A 589 1.25 0.49 -41.07
CA ASP A 589 0.45 1.37 -41.94
C ASP A 589 1.25 2.63 -42.28
N GLU A 590 1.41 2.93 -43.57
CA GLU A 590 2.26 4.04 -44.05
C GLU A 590 1.80 5.41 -43.51
N VAL A 591 0.50 5.60 -43.27
CA VAL A 591 -0.06 6.85 -42.74
C VAL A 591 0.20 6.94 -41.24
N PHE A 592 0.00 5.84 -40.50
CA PHE A 592 0.31 5.79 -39.07
C PHE A 592 1.82 5.99 -38.81
N LEU A 593 2.68 5.21 -39.48
CA LEU A 593 4.14 5.32 -39.33
C LEU A 593 4.68 6.69 -39.71
N LYS A 594 4.12 7.35 -40.73
CA LYS A 594 4.44 8.75 -41.06
C LYS A 594 4.14 9.71 -39.90
N TYR A 595 3.04 9.51 -39.19
CA TYR A 595 2.69 10.36 -38.05
C TYR A 595 3.54 10.05 -36.81
N VAL A 596 3.86 8.79 -36.56
CA VAL A 596 4.82 8.39 -35.52
C VAL A 596 6.20 9.01 -35.79
N ALA A 597 6.72 8.87 -37.03
CA ALA A 597 8.00 9.44 -37.43
C ALA A 597 8.02 10.98 -37.35
N ARG A 598 6.89 11.66 -37.57
CA ARG A 598 6.78 13.11 -37.36
C ARG A 598 6.92 13.48 -35.88
N PHE A 599 6.13 12.84 -35.01
CA PHE A 599 6.15 13.13 -33.58
C PHE A 599 7.50 12.77 -32.94
N TRP A 600 8.02 11.58 -33.22
CA TRP A 600 9.35 11.18 -32.76
C TRP A 600 10.47 12.00 -33.40
N GLY A 601 10.29 12.56 -34.60
CA GLY A 601 11.24 13.50 -35.18
C GLY A 601 11.41 14.76 -34.32
N GLU A 602 10.33 15.30 -33.74
CA GLU A 602 10.41 16.45 -32.81
C GLU A 602 10.87 16.01 -31.40
N LEU A 603 10.28 14.95 -30.85
CA LEU A 603 10.59 14.45 -29.51
C LEU A 603 12.04 13.98 -29.38
N LEU A 604 12.53 13.16 -30.32
CA LEU A 604 13.86 12.56 -30.20
C LEU A 604 14.97 13.61 -30.41
N GLN A 605 14.73 14.70 -31.17
CA GLN A 605 15.66 15.84 -31.20
C GLN A 605 15.83 16.52 -29.83
N ILE A 606 14.81 16.50 -28.98
CA ILE A 606 14.86 17.03 -27.61
C ILE A 606 15.59 16.04 -26.68
N LEU A 607 15.42 14.73 -26.89
CA LEU A 607 15.97 13.69 -26.03
C LEU A 607 17.39 13.21 -26.42
N GLU A 608 17.80 13.35 -27.68
CA GLU A 608 19.15 13.01 -28.18
C GLU A 608 20.27 13.62 -27.31
N PRO A 609 20.29 14.94 -27.00
CA PRO A 609 21.35 15.52 -26.18
C PRO A 609 21.27 15.11 -24.70
N LEU A 610 20.17 14.50 -24.26
CA LEU A 610 19.95 14.03 -22.88
C LEU A 610 20.32 12.55 -22.69
N GLN A 611 20.83 11.87 -23.72
CA GLN A 611 21.41 10.54 -23.63
C GLN A 611 22.64 10.52 -22.71
N PHE A 612 22.82 9.44 -21.95
CA PHE A 612 23.96 9.25 -21.06
C PHE A 612 25.29 9.27 -21.83
N THR A 613 25.36 8.66 -23.01
CA THR A 613 26.51 8.74 -23.93
C THR A 613 26.85 10.16 -24.39
N ASN A 614 25.93 11.12 -24.28
CA ASN A 614 26.14 12.55 -24.54
C ASN A 614 26.35 13.38 -23.25
N GLY A 615 26.29 12.76 -22.06
CA GLY A 615 26.44 13.41 -20.75
C GLY A 615 25.13 13.73 -20.01
N GLY A 616 23.98 13.33 -20.55
CA GLY A 616 22.69 13.44 -19.88
C GLY A 616 22.35 12.24 -18.98
N PRO A 617 21.09 12.11 -18.53
CA PRO A 617 20.67 11.04 -17.63
C PRO A 617 20.02 9.82 -18.30
N ILE A 618 19.63 9.88 -19.59
CA ILE A 618 18.83 8.82 -20.22
C ILE A 618 19.72 7.63 -20.56
N ILE A 619 19.40 6.44 -20.01
CA ILE A 619 20.20 5.22 -20.17
C ILE A 619 19.53 4.15 -21.05
N ALA A 620 18.23 4.24 -21.32
CA ALA A 620 17.53 3.34 -22.24
C ALA A 620 16.19 3.92 -22.73
N PHE A 621 15.71 3.40 -23.87
CA PHE A 621 14.39 3.72 -24.43
C PHE A 621 13.57 2.45 -24.73
N GLN A 622 12.27 2.47 -24.44
CA GLN A 622 11.36 1.39 -24.84
C GLN A 622 10.83 1.58 -26.26
N VAL A 623 10.70 0.47 -26.98
CA VAL A 623 10.04 0.39 -28.30
C VAL A 623 8.64 -0.19 -28.11
N GLU A 624 7.60 0.54 -28.52
CA GLU A 624 6.19 0.15 -28.33
C GLU A 624 5.81 -0.02 -26.84
N ASN A 625 4.65 -0.61 -26.53
CA ASN A 625 4.25 -0.97 -25.17
C ASN A 625 3.25 -2.14 -25.12
N GLU A 626 3.64 -3.26 -24.51
CA GLU A 626 2.84 -4.49 -24.42
C GLU A 626 2.23 -4.93 -25.76
N TYR A 627 3.05 -4.95 -26.81
CA TYR A 627 2.57 -5.23 -28.15
C TYR A 627 2.02 -6.67 -28.29
N GLY A 628 2.54 -7.61 -27.51
CA GLY A 628 2.07 -9.00 -27.44
C GLY A 628 0.63 -9.13 -26.97
N ASN A 629 0.11 -8.17 -26.19
CA ASN A 629 -1.28 -8.14 -25.72
C ASN A 629 -2.28 -7.69 -26.79
N THR A 630 -1.83 -7.16 -27.94
CA THR A 630 -2.72 -6.67 -29.01
C THR A 630 -3.41 -7.78 -29.82
N GLY A 631 -2.85 -8.99 -29.80
CA GLY A 631 -3.22 -10.06 -30.74
C GLY A 631 -2.78 -9.80 -32.19
N ASN A 632 -2.00 -8.75 -32.44
CA ASN A 632 -1.33 -8.50 -33.71
C ASN A 632 0.17 -8.79 -33.59
N HIS A 633 0.78 -9.27 -34.68
CA HIS A 633 2.17 -9.74 -34.71
C HIS A 633 2.92 -9.14 -35.91
N ASP A 634 2.84 -7.81 -36.04
CA ASP A 634 3.49 -7.04 -37.09
C ASP A 634 4.94 -6.72 -36.71
N SER A 635 5.88 -7.57 -37.13
CA SER A 635 7.31 -7.33 -36.89
C SER A 635 7.89 -6.22 -37.79
N GLU A 636 7.26 -5.93 -38.93
CA GLU A 636 7.67 -4.83 -39.82
C GLU A 636 7.44 -3.47 -39.14
N TYR A 637 6.32 -3.34 -38.40
CA TYR A 637 6.05 -2.21 -37.51
C TYR A 637 7.14 -2.02 -36.45
N LEU A 638 7.50 -3.06 -35.70
CA LEU A 638 8.53 -2.95 -34.65
C LEU A 638 9.91 -2.58 -35.22
N HIS A 639 10.33 -3.18 -36.34
CA HIS A 639 11.58 -2.77 -37.01
C HIS A 639 11.53 -1.32 -37.54
N ALA A 640 10.36 -0.84 -37.99
CA ALA A 640 10.19 0.56 -38.40
C ALA A 640 10.34 1.51 -37.20
N LEU A 641 9.80 1.17 -36.03
CA LEU A 641 10.00 1.94 -34.80
C LEU A 641 11.49 1.99 -34.39
N VAL A 642 12.18 0.85 -34.40
CA VAL A 642 13.64 0.80 -34.13
C VAL A 642 14.42 1.67 -35.12
N SER A 643 14.06 1.62 -36.40
CA SER A 643 14.69 2.45 -37.43
C SER A 643 14.53 3.95 -37.14
N ILE A 644 13.33 4.40 -36.76
CA ILE A 644 13.10 5.82 -36.42
C ILE A 644 13.96 6.26 -35.22
N TYR A 645 14.11 5.42 -34.19
CA TYR A 645 15.02 5.70 -33.08
C TYR A 645 16.48 5.88 -33.55
N ARG A 646 17.00 4.93 -34.35
CA ARG A 646 18.40 4.97 -34.82
C ARG A 646 18.67 6.09 -35.84
N ASP A 647 17.69 6.41 -36.68
CA ASP A 647 17.77 7.52 -37.65
C ASP A 647 17.78 8.90 -36.96
N ASN A 648 17.27 9.00 -35.72
CA ASN A 648 17.34 10.20 -34.87
C ASN A 648 18.50 10.14 -33.85
N GLU A 649 19.59 9.44 -34.20
CA GLU A 649 20.84 9.35 -33.43
C GLU A 649 20.69 8.83 -31.98
N ILE A 650 19.63 8.07 -31.68
CA ILE A 650 19.48 7.39 -30.39
C ILE A 650 20.40 6.16 -30.34
N LYS A 651 21.39 6.21 -29.45
CA LYS A 651 22.50 5.26 -29.28
C LYS A 651 22.30 4.33 -28.09
N GLU A 652 21.52 4.74 -27.09
CA GLU A 652 21.28 3.97 -25.87
C GLU A 652 20.56 2.63 -26.12
N LEU A 653 20.48 1.82 -25.06
CA LEU A 653 19.81 0.52 -25.10
C LEU A 653 18.34 0.67 -25.49
N LEU A 654 17.91 -0.14 -26.47
CA LEU A 654 16.51 -0.28 -26.84
C LEU A 654 15.96 -1.62 -26.32
N TYR A 655 14.75 -1.60 -25.78
CA TYR A 655 14.09 -2.76 -25.19
C TYR A 655 12.58 -2.78 -25.49
N THR A 656 11.94 -3.95 -25.33
CA THR A 656 10.48 -4.10 -25.32
C THR A 656 10.02 -4.62 -23.96
N SER A 657 8.77 -4.34 -23.57
CA SER A 657 8.16 -4.96 -22.40
C SER A 657 6.79 -5.55 -22.70
N ASP A 658 6.60 -6.78 -22.24
CA ASP A 658 5.40 -7.59 -22.42
C ASP A 658 5.22 -8.53 -21.21
N PRO A 659 4.00 -9.05 -20.95
CA PRO A 659 3.85 -10.17 -20.03
C PRO A 659 4.58 -11.41 -20.56
N PRO A 660 5.41 -12.12 -19.76
CA PRO A 660 6.17 -13.29 -20.23
C PRO A 660 5.31 -14.40 -20.86
N GLY A 661 4.04 -14.52 -20.46
CA GLY A 661 3.07 -15.43 -21.07
C GLY A 661 2.72 -15.15 -22.54
N ALA A 662 3.01 -13.94 -23.04
CA ALA A 662 2.88 -13.59 -24.45
C ALA A 662 4.04 -14.13 -25.33
N GLY A 663 5.10 -14.68 -24.73
CA GLY A 663 6.27 -15.15 -25.45
C GLY A 663 6.99 -14.01 -26.16
N SER A 664 7.44 -14.24 -27.40
CA SER A 664 8.12 -13.23 -28.23
C SER A 664 7.17 -12.41 -29.12
N ASN A 665 5.86 -12.44 -28.87
CA ASN A 665 4.86 -11.88 -29.79
C ASN A 665 4.86 -10.34 -29.89
N GLY A 666 5.37 -9.65 -28.87
CA GLY A 666 5.54 -8.19 -28.83
C GLY A 666 6.98 -7.71 -29.00
N ALA A 667 7.92 -8.63 -29.24
CA ALA A 667 9.35 -8.40 -29.06
C ALA A 667 10.18 -8.66 -30.34
N LEU A 668 11.43 -8.20 -30.31
CA LEU A 668 12.46 -8.55 -31.30
C LEU A 668 13.66 -9.24 -30.61
N PRO A 669 13.57 -10.53 -30.22
CA PRO A 669 14.50 -11.17 -29.28
C PRO A 669 15.99 -11.22 -29.68
N ASN A 670 16.29 -10.98 -30.96
CA ASN A 670 17.65 -10.98 -31.51
C ASN A 670 18.23 -9.57 -31.72
N GLU A 671 17.45 -8.52 -31.46
CA GLU A 671 17.79 -7.11 -31.72
C GLU A 671 17.59 -6.23 -30.48
N LEU A 672 16.57 -6.51 -29.66
CA LEU A 672 16.18 -5.74 -28.49
C LEU A 672 16.24 -6.61 -27.23
N LEU A 673 16.49 -5.97 -26.08
CA LEU A 673 16.31 -6.63 -24.78
C LEU A 673 14.80 -6.83 -24.52
N MET A 674 14.41 -8.00 -24.01
CA MET A 674 13.04 -8.21 -23.52
C MET A 674 12.97 -7.91 -22.02
N THR A 675 11.87 -7.32 -21.58
CA THR A 675 11.57 -7.08 -20.17
C THR A 675 10.14 -7.55 -19.86
N ALA A 676 9.86 -7.80 -18.58
CA ALA A 676 8.60 -8.40 -18.15
C ALA A 676 7.66 -7.40 -17.48
N ASN A 677 6.35 -7.63 -17.62
CA ASN A 677 5.28 -6.97 -16.86
C ASN A 677 4.41 -8.03 -16.15
N PHE A 678 4.22 -7.93 -14.81
CA PHE A 678 3.35 -8.88 -14.05
C PHE A 678 3.07 -8.45 -12.60
N ASN A 679 1.85 -8.72 -12.11
CA ASN A 679 1.40 -8.39 -10.74
C ASN A 679 1.58 -9.50 -9.70
N SER A 680 1.85 -10.72 -10.14
CA SER A 680 1.81 -11.92 -9.32
C SER A 680 2.72 -13.01 -9.89
N ASN A 681 3.00 -14.05 -9.08
CA ASN A 681 3.85 -15.18 -9.47
C ASN A 681 5.22 -14.75 -10.04
N PRO A 682 6.04 -13.97 -9.31
CA PRO A 682 7.30 -13.43 -9.83
C PRO A 682 8.25 -14.51 -10.33
N THR A 683 8.40 -15.60 -9.58
CA THR A 683 9.25 -16.74 -9.98
C THR A 683 8.88 -17.27 -11.36
N TRP A 684 7.60 -17.57 -11.60
CA TRP A 684 7.15 -18.10 -12.89
C TRP A 684 7.39 -17.11 -14.05
N ASN A 685 7.11 -15.82 -13.83
CA ASN A 685 7.30 -14.81 -14.86
C ASN A 685 8.78 -14.59 -15.20
N LEU A 686 9.64 -14.51 -14.18
CA LEU A 686 11.07 -14.32 -14.35
C LEU A 686 11.73 -15.56 -14.97
N ASP A 687 11.39 -16.77 -14.51
CA ASP A 687 11.84 -18.04 -15.12
C ASP A 687 11.40 -18.16 -16.59
N THR A 688 10.18 -17.69 -16.90
CA THR A 688 9.67 -17.66 -18.28
C THR A 688 10.46 -16.67 -19.14
N LEU A 689 10.72 -15.45 -18.65
CA LEU A 689 11.55 -14.46 -19.35
C LEU A 689 12.97 -14.98 -19.58
N ASP A 690 13.57 -15.60 -18.57
CA ASP A 690 14.89 -16.24 -18.64
C ASP A 690 14.95 -17.34 -19.70
N SER A 691 13.87 -18.09 -19.89
CA SER A 691 13.77 -19.12 -20.94
C SER A 691 13.69 -18.54 -22.36
N LEU A 692 13.21 -17.30 -22.50
CA LEU A 692 13.11 -16.58 -23.78
C LEU A 692 14.43 -15.89 -24.18
N GLN A 693 15.30 -15.57 -23.22
CA GLN A 693 16.58 -14.85 -23.45
C GLN A 693 17.71 -15.31 -22.50
N THR A 694 18.20 -16.52 -22.70
CA THR A 694 19.08 -17.26 -21.78
C THR A 694 20.45 -16.66 -21.43
N ASP A 695 20.86 -15.56 -22.06
CA ASP A 695 22.16 -14.89 -21.85
C ASP A 695 22.02 -13.38 -21.55
N LYS A 696 20.79 -12.89 -21.35
CA LYS A 696 20.44 -11.48 -21.11
C LYS A 696 20.10 -11.21 -19.63
N PRO A 697 20.14 -9.95 -19.17
CA PRO A 697 19.76 -9.62 -17.79
C PRO A 697 18.24 -9.65 -17.62
N THR A 698 17.78 -10.19 -16.50
CA THR A 698 16.35 -10.26 -16.16
C THR A 698 15.92 -8.91 -15.56
N MET A 699 14.90 -8.27 -16.12
CA MET A 699 14.34 -7.00 -15.64
C MET A 699 12.83 -6.98 -15.77
N THR A 700 12.16 -6.41 -14.75
CA THR A 700 10.71 -6.20 -14.76
C THR A 700 10.42 -4.72 -14.90
N MET A 701 9.77 -4.34 -16.01
CA MET A 701 9.49 -2.94 -16.38
C MET A 701 8.16 -2.43 -15.81
N GLU A 702 7.21 -3.31 -15.57
CA GLU A 702 6.05 -3.03 -14.73
C GLU A 702 5.92 -4.17 -13.73
N TYR A 703 6.60 -4.03 -12.60
CA TYR A 703 6.37 -4.87 -11.43
C TYR A 703 5.74 -4.03 -10.34
N TRP A 704 4.58 -4.49 -9.91
CA TRP A 704 4.04 -4.25 -8.58
C TRP A 704 4.88 -4.89 -7.41
N SER A 705 6.25 -4.81 -7.42
CA SER A 705 7.20 -4.99 -6.27
C SER A 705 8.75 -5.05 -6.53
N ALA A 706 9.34 -5.93 -7.38
CA ALA A 706 10.78 -6.33 -7.27
C ALA A 706 11.64 -6.38 -8.57
N SER A 707 13.00 -6.38 -8.46
CA SER A 707 14.02 -6.02 -9.50
C SER A 707 13.49 -5.20 -10.68
N VAL A 708 13.43 -3.88 -10.45
CA VAL A 708 12.12 -3.25 -10.47
C VAL A 708 12.13 -1.92 -11.21
N ASN A 709 11.12 -1.73 -12.05
CA ASN A 709 10.47 -0.44 -12.17
C ASN A 709 9.11 -0.53 -11.46
N ILE A 710 8.98 0.15 -10.31
CA ILE A 710 7.77 0.13 -9.50
C ILE A 710 6.72 0.99 -10.20
N TYR A 711 5.70 0.35 -10.75
CA TYR A 711 4.60 1.01 -11.42
C TYR A 711 3.35 0.98 -10.50
N MET A 712 2.88 2.09 -9.94
CA MET A 712 3.48 3.43 -9.86
C MET A 712 4.31 3.63 -8.59
N PHE A 713 5.41 4.39 -8.67
CA PHE A 713 6.11 4.87 -7.47
C PHE A 713 5.55 6.20 -6.97
N VAL A 714 5.10 7.06 -7.89
CA VAL A 714 4.46 8.35 -7.63
C VAL A 714 3.00 8.29 -8.06
N GLY A 715 2.10 8.26 -7.08
CA GLY A 715 0.69 8.57 -7.22
C GLY A 715 0.50 10.01 -7.71
N SER A 716 -0.49 10.22 -8.56
CA SER A 716 -0.61 11.46 -9.35
C SER A 716 -2.05 11.69 -9.81
N THR A 717 -2.30 12.60 -10.77
CA THR A 717 -3.67 12.97 -11.18
C THR A 717 -3.83 12.99 -12.70
N ASN A 718 -4.92 12.38 -13.19
CA ASN A 718 -5.45 12.53 -14.55
C ASN A 718 -6.19 13.87 -14.66
N PHE A 719 -5.45 14.98 -14.76
CA PHE A 719 -6.01 16.32 -14.85
C PHE A 719 -6.88 16.51 -16.11
N GLY A 720 -7.85 17.42 -16.05
CA GLY A 720 -8.71 17.76 -17.19
C GLY A 720 -9.58 16.60 -17.66
N PHE A 721 -9.37 16.18 -18.92
CA PHE A 721 -10.13 15.11 -19.58
C PHE A 721 -9.24 13.92 -19.98
N THR A 722 -8.10 13.73 -19.32
CA THR A 722 -7.02 12.83 -19.74
C THR A 722 -7.09 11.41 -19.18
N ASN A 723 -8.08 11.12 -18.33
CA ASN A 723 -8.32 9.77 -17.83
C ASN A 723 -8.62 8.81 -18.98
N GLY A 724 -8.12 7.59 -18.89
CA GLY A 724 -8.46 6.52 -19.82
C GLY A 724 -9.75 5.78 -19.46
N ALA A 725 -9.93 4.65 -20.14
CA ALA A 725 -10.91 3.63 -19.80
C ALA A 725 -10.41 2.26 -20.24
N SER A 726 -10.86 1.21 -19.55
CA SER A 726 -10.79 -0.18 -20.02
C SER A 726 -12.17 -0.66 -20.52
N SER A 727 -12.21 -1.79 -21.24
CA SER A 727 -13.46 -2.44 -21.65
C SER A 727 -13.46 -3.93 -21.32
N LEU A 728 -14.53 -4.41 -20.67
CA LEU A 728 -14.76 -5.83 -20.43
C LEU A 728 -15.05 -6.65 -21.70
N TYR A 729 -15.40 -5.99 -22.81
CA TYR A 729 -15.81 -6.64 -24.06
C TYR A 729 -15.05 -6.09 -25.26
N SER A 730 -14.76 -6.97 -26.23
CA SER A 730 -14.12 -6.60 -27.50
C SER A 730 -15.13 -6.10 -28.54
N GLY A 731 -14.71 -5.12 -29.36
CA GLY A 731 -15.49 -4.59 -30.47
C GLY A 731 -16.50 -3.50 -30.10
N LEU A 732 -17.60 -3.44 -30.86
CA LEU A 732 -18.56 -2.32 -30.86
C LEU A 732 -19.43 -2.17 -29.59
N ASP A 733 -19.31 -3.06 -28.61
CA ASP A 733 -20.15 -3.04 -27.40
C ASP A 733 -19.58 -2.11 -26.33
N ASN A 734 -20.27 -0.98 -26.06
CA ASN A 734 -19.81 -0.03 -25.05
C ASN A 734 -20.22 -0.40 -23.61
N SER A 735 -21.08 -1.41 -23.40
CA SER A 735 -21.64 -1.68 -22.08
C SER A 735 -20.61 -2.12 -21.04
N GLY A 736 -19.48 -2.64 -21.50
CA GLY A 736 -18.33 -3.02 -20.69
C GLY A 736 -17.33 -1.90 -20.36
N LEU A 737 -17.55 -0.67 -20.82
CA LEU A 737 -16.61 0.45 -20.61
C LEU A 737 -16.54 0.86 -19.13
N GLN A 738 -15.31 0.95 -18.63
CA GLN A 738 -14.96 1.37 -17.27
C GLN A 738 -14.00 2.56 -17.35
N PRO A 739 -14.49 3.81 -17.23
CA PRO A 739 -13.64 4.99 -17.23
C PRO A 739 -12.86 5.11 -15.92
N ASP A 740 -11.57 5.44 -16.04
CA ASP A 740 -10.65 5.62 -14.93
C ASP A 740 -10.96 6.90 -14.14
N THR A 741 -10.59 6.95 -12.85
CA THR A 741 -10.80 8.13 -11.99
C THR A 741 -9.87 9.29 -12.33
N THR A 742 -10.20 10.50 -11.86
CA THR A 742 -9.29 11.66 -11.95
C THR A 742 -8.08 11.46 -11.03
N SER A 743 -8.25 10.93 -9.82
CA SER A 743 -7.12 10.51 -9.00
C SER A 743 -6.46 9.28 -9.61
N TYR A 744 -5.13 9.33 -9.68
CA TYR A 744 -4.23 8.23 -10.04
C TYR A 744 -3.21 8.02 -8.90
N ASP A 745 -3.68 8.11 -7.65
CA ASP A 745 -2.90 7.87 -6.42
C ASP A 745 -2.24 6.48 -6.41
N TYR A 746 -2.91 5.49 -7.01
CA TYR A 746 -2.40 4.14 -7.25
C TYR A 746 -2.05 3.34 -5.98
N ASP A 747 -2.34 3.85 -4.76
CA ASP A 747 -1.82 3.30 -3.49
C ASP A 747 -0.28 3.18 -3.55
N ALA A 748 0.38 4.22 -4.08
CA ALA A 748 1.80 4.25 -4.37
C ALA A 748 2.66 4.54 -3.11
N PRO A 749 3.99 4.26 -3.17
CA PRO A 749 4.97 4.74 -2.19
C PRO A 749 4.86 6.24 -1.88
N ILE A 750 4.60 7.06 -2.90
CA ILE A 750 4.34 8.49 -2.76
C ILE A 750 2.89 8.75 -3.24
N THR A 751 2.03 9.34 -2.40
CA THR A 751 0.60 9.59 -2.72
C THR A 751 0.40 10.66 -3.79
N GLU A 752 -0.84 10.84 -4.27
CA GLU A 752 -1.27 11.92 -5.19
C GLU A 752 -0.80 13.32 -4.72
N ALA A 753 -0.85 13.60 -3.42
CA ALA A 753 -0.39 14.87 -2.83
C ALA A 753 1.12 14.90 -2.51
N GLY A 754 1.86 13.82 -2.76
CA GLY A 754 3.30 13.72 -2.49
C GLY A 754 3.68 13.33 -1.06
N GLU A 755 2.76 12.75 -0.29
CA GLU A 755 3.08 12.19 1.03
C GLU A 755 3.77 10.83 0.89
N ILE A 756 4.75 10.55 1.75
CA ILE A 756 5.37 9.22 1.82
C ILE A 756 4.45 8.27 2.59
N THR A 757 4.40 7.00 2.18
CA THR A 757 3.61 5.94 2.83
C THR A 757 4.51 4.90 3.52
N ASP A 758 3.91 3.94 4.23
CA ASP A 758 4.67 2.80 4.76
C ASP A 758 5.35 1.98 3.65
N LYS A 759 4.78 1.96 2.43
CA LYS A 759 5.39 1.35 1.25
C LYS A 759 6.70 2.04 0.86
N PHE A 760 6.77 3.37 0.91
CA PHE A 760 8.02 4.11 0.72
C PHE A 760 9.10 3.65 1.69
N THR A 761 8.76 3.55 2.98
CA THR A 761 9.69 3.12 4.02
C THR A 761 10.14 1.68 3.83
N ALA A 762 9.24 0.77 3.44
CA ALA A 762 9.57 -0.62 3.13
C ALA A 762 10.48 -0.73 1.89
N THR A 763 10.15 -0.06 0.80
CA THR A 763 10.97 -0.05 -0.42
C THR A 763 12.35 0.54 -0.17
N ALA A 764 12.45 1.65 0.57
CA ALA A 764 13.73 2.27 0.91
C ALA A 764 14.66 1.33 1.70
N ARG A 765 14.10 0.58 2.67
CA ARG A 765 14.85 -0.45 3.42
C ARG A 765 15.34 -1.58 2.51
N LEU A 766 14.49 -2.08 1.62
CA LEU A 766 14.85 -3.14 0.67
C LEU A 766 15.96 -2.69 -0.29
N ILE A 767 15.90 -1.47 -0.82
CA ILE A 767 16.96 -0.94 -1.70
C ILE A 767 18.25 -0.70 -0.89
N GLU A 768 18.18 -0.16 0.33
CA GLU A 768 19.36 -0.01 1.20
C GLU A 768 19.97 -1.38 1.57
N GLN A 769 19.18 -2.44 1.69
CA GLN A 769 19.66 -3.81 1.91
C GLN A 769 20.33 -4.42 0.66
N TYR A 770 19.67 -4.37 -0.51
CA TYR A 770 20.06 -5.17 -1.67
C TYR A 770 20.89 -4.44 -2.74
N ASN A 771 20.94 -3.11 -2.78
CA ASN A 771 21.74 -2.39 -3.79
C ASN A 771 23.25 -2.54 -3.50
N PRO A 772 24.06 -3.17 -4.38
CA PRO A 772 25.49 -3.35 -4.14
C PRO A 772 26.30 -2.05 -4.26
N VAL A 773 25.79 -1.04 -4.98
CA VAL A 773 26.46 0.24 -5.20
C VAL A 773 25.88 1.28 -4.23
N LYS A 774 26.66 1.66 -3.20
CA LYS A 774 26.26 2.68 -2.22
C LYS A 774 26.70 4.07 -2.68
N THR A 775 25.72 4.89 -3.06
CA THR A 775 25.91 6.29 -3.43
C THR A 775 25.21 7.22 -2.43
N LYS A 776 25.56 8.50 -2.48
CA LYS A 776 25.00 9.54 -1.61
C LYS A 776 23.50 9.72 -1.86
N LEU A 777 22.72 9.70 -0.78
CA LEU A 777 21.27 9.92 -0.82
C LEU A 777 20.93 11.29 -0.18
N PRO A 778 19.92 12.02 -0.70
CA PRO A 778 19.41 13.23 -0.08
C PRO A 778 18.56 12.91 1.15
N GLU A 779 18.33 13.91 2.00
CA GLU A 779 17.30 13.83 3.04
C GLU A 779 15.89 13.84 2.42
N VAL A 780 14.96 13.12 3.02
CA VAL A 780 13.55 13.10 2.59
C VAL A 780 12.94 14.48 2.87
N PRO A 781 12.47 15.24 1.85
CA PRO A 781 11.90 16.56 2.10
C PRO A 781 10.54 16.46 2.80
N GLU A 782 10.31 17.36 3.76
CA GLU A 782 9.03 17.48 4.47
C GLU A 782 7.91 17.84 3.49
N THR A 783 6.78 17.14 3.56
CA THR A 783 5.59 17.50 2.77
C THR A 783 4.91 18.74 3.36
N PRO A 784 4.68 19.81 2.58
CA PRO A 784 4.02 21.02 3.07
C PRO A 784 2.61 20.74 3.59
N GLU A 785 2.26 21.37 4.71
CA GLU A 785 0.89 21.32 5.26
C GLU A 785 -0.14 21.91 4.28
N ARG A 786 -1.16 21.12 3.95
CA ARG A 786 -2.29 21.51 3.11
C ARG A 786 -3.27 22.47 3.81
N VAL A 787 -3.87 23.35 3.02
CA VAL A 787 -4.81 24.40 3.46
C VAL A 787 -6.27 23.95 3.27
N VAL A 788 -7.17 24.51 4.08
CA VAL A 788 -8.63 24.42 3.89
C VAL A 788 -9.16 25.84 3.91
N PHE A 789 -9.83 26.23 2.83
CA PHE A 789 -10.57 27.49 2.76
C PHE A 789 -11.95 27.32 3.42
N GLU A 790 -12.54 28.43 3.89
CA GLU A 790 -13.89 28.43 4.47
C GLU A 790 -14.94 27.95 3.45
N ASP A 791 -16.07 27.40 3.93
CA ASP A 791 -17.18 26.97 3.07
C ASP A 791 -17.74 28.18 2.28
N ILE A 792 -17.59 28.17 0.95
CA ILE A 792 -17.93 29.31 0.09
C ILE A 792 -19.33 29.10 -0.47
N LYS A 793 -20.23 30.05 -0.22
CA LYS A 793 -21.58 30.03 -0.79
C LYS A 793 -21.53 30.23 -2.30
N ILE A 794 -22.31 29.45 -3.04
CA ILE A 794 -22.44 29.57 -4.50
C ILE A 794 -23.52 30.61 -4.80
N GLU A 795 -23.11 31.77 -5.32
CA GLU A 795 -24.02 32.89 -5.58
C GLU A 795 -24.24 33.18 -7.07
N GLU A 796 -23.35 32.73 -7.96
CA GLU A 796 -23.42 33.02 -9.40
C GLU A 796 -23.46 31.76 -10.27
N GLN A 797 -24.26 31.81 -11.35
CA GLN A 797 -24.36 30.75 -12.35
C GLN A 797 -24.47 31.26 -13.80
N ILE A 798 -24.21 30.36 -14.76
CA ILE A 798 -24.57 30.47 -16.18
C ILE A 798 -25.26 29.17 -16.60
N LEU A 799 -26.54 29.24 -16.98
CA LEU A 799 -27.29 28.10 -17.50
C LEU A 799 -26.71 27.64 -18.84
N LEU A 800 -26.56 26.32 -19.07
CA LEU A 800 -25.98 25.77 -20.30
C LEU A 800 -26.68 26.28 -21.57
N ARG A 801 -28.00 26.47 -21.54
CA ARG A 801 -28.75 27.05 -22.66
C ARG A 801 -28.16 28.38 -23.13
N LYS A 802 -27.78 29.27 -22.20
CA LYS A 802 -27.17 30.57 -22.53
C LYS A 802 -25.79 30.40 -23.16
N ILE A 803 -24.99 29.44 -22.67
CA ILE A 803 -23.68 29.09 -23.25
C ILE A 803 -23.84 28.66 -24.72
N ILE A 804 -24.85 27.82 -25.02
CA ILE A 804 -25.12 27.35 -26.38
C ILE A 804 -25.70 28.47 -27.27
N ASP A 805 -26.60 29.29 -26.73
CA ASP A 805 -27.21 30.43 -27.45
C ASP A 805 -26.16 31.49 -27.86
N ASP A 806 -25.15 31.72 -27.00
CA ASP A 806 -24.08 32.71 -27.22
C ASP A 806 -22.80 32.11 -27.88
N TYR A 807 -22.76 30.82 -28.23
CA TYR A 807 -21.52 30.17 -28.66
C TYR A 807 -21.04 30.62 -30.06
N PRO A 808 -19.80 31.12 -30.22
CA PRO A 808 -19.36 31.77 -31.45
C PRO A 808 -19.05 30.81 -32.62
N GLU A 809 -18.67 29.56 -32.33
CA GLU A 809 -18.12 28.62 -33.34
C GLU A 809 -19.08 27.45 -33.67
N ALA A 810 -20.38 27.70 -33.67
CA ALA A 810 -21.37 26.67 -33.98
C ALA A 810 -21.29 26.18 -35.45
N VAL A 811 -21.08 24.88 -35.65
CA VAL A 811 -20.96 24.22 -36.97
C VAL A 811 -22.33 23.75 -37.43
N VAL A 812 -22.72 24.03 -38.68
CA VAL A 812 -23.95 23.47 -39.27
C VAL A 812 -23.61 22.23 -40.10
N SER A 813 -24.33 21.12 -39.87
CA SER A 813 -24.12 19.85 -40.59
C SER A 813 -25.45 19.18 -40.94
N GLU A 814 -25.57 18.66 -42.16
CA GLU A 814 -26.74 17.88 -42.60
C GLU A 814 -26.90 16.55 -41.85
N SER A 815 -25.84 16.04 -41.21
CA SER A 815 -25.82 14.78 -40.45
C SER A 815 -25.12 14.94 -39.09
N ILE A 816 -25.31 13.95 -38.20
CA ILE A 816 -24.52 13.85 -36.96
C ILE A 816 -23.08 13.46 -37.34
N VAL A 817 -22.11 14.24 -36.87
CA VAL A 817 -20.67 14.08 -37.11
C VAL A 817 -19.99 13.90 -35.75
N SER A 818 -19.05 12.96 -35.61
CA SER A 818 -18.35 12.77 -34.32
C SER A 818 -17.45 13.96 -33.99
N MET A 819 -17.09 14.12 -32.72
CA MET A 819 -16.31 15.28 -32.26
C MET A 819 -14.96 15.39 -32.98
N GLU A 820 -14.30 14.26 -33.23
CA GLU A 820 -13.03 14.18 -33.95
C GLU A 820 -13.17 14.62 -35.41
N GLN A 821 -14.35 14.51 -36.01
CA GLN A 821 -14.62 14.80 -37.42
C GLN A 821 -15.09 16.25 -37.66
N LEU A 822 -15.27 17.06 -36.60
CA LEU A 822 -15.65 18.47 -36.73
C LEU A 822 -14.58 19.30 -37.46
N PRO A 823 -14.96 20.32 -38.25
CA PRO A 823 -14.03 21.16 -39.01
C PRO A 823 -13.42 22.31 -38.15
N ILE A 824 -13.02 22.00 -36.91
CA ILE A 824 -12.43 22.95 -35.96
C ILE A 824 -10.95 22.65 -35.71
N ASN A 825 -10.27 23.48 -34.90
CA ASN A 825 -8.87 23.27 -34.47
C ASN A 825 -7.90 23.02 -35.65
N ASN A 826 -7.93 23.92 -36.64
CA ASN A 826 -7.19 23.77 -37.90
C ASN A 826 -7.43 22.43 -38.60
N ASN A 827 -8.68 21.94 -38.56
CA ASN A 827 -9.11 20.65 -39.09
C ASN A 827 -8.52 19.42 -38.35
N SER A 828 -8.14 19.58 -37.07
CA SER A 828 -7.83 18.47 -36.15
C SER A 828 -9.06 17.90 -35.44
N GLY A 829 -10.20 18.62 -35.49
CA GLY A 829 -11.42 18.25 -34.77
C GLY A 829 -11.36 18.54 -33.27
N GLN A 830 -12.41 18.13 -32.56
CA GLN A 830 -12.50 18.24 -31.11
C GLN A 830 -11.91 16.97 -30.46
N SER A 831 -10.93 17.16 -29.58
CA SER A 831 -10.31 16.05 -28.84
C SER A 831 -11.10 15.67 -27.59
N PHE A 832 -11.51 16.65 -26.78
CA PHE A 832 -12.03 16.41 -25.42
C PHE A 832 -13.26 17.26 -25.09
N GLY A 833 -13.85 17.02 -23.91
CA GLY A 833 -14.99 17.77 -23.38
C GLY A 833 -16.34 17.27 -23.88
N TYR A 834 -17.21 18.21 -24.24
CA TYR A 834 -18.61 17.96 -24.56
C TYR A 834 -18.94 18.47 -25.96
N VAL A 835 -19.92 17.86 -26.64
CA VAL A 835 -20.44 18.33 -27.93
C VAL A 835 -21.96 18.38 -27.87
N VAL A 836 -22.54 19.54 -28.20
CA VAL A 836 -24.00 19.72 -28.22
C VAL A 836 -24.52 19.64 -29.64
N TYR A 837 -25.45 18.72 -29.91
CA TYR A 837 -26.22 18.68 -31.15
C TYR A 837 -27.57 19.34 -30.91
N ARG A 838 -27.77 20.51 -31.49
CA ARG A 838 -28.96 21.35 -31.38
C ARG A 838 -29.83 21.27 -32.63
N LYS A 839 -31.15 21.13 -32.44
CA LYS A 839 -32.17 21.24 -33.50
C LYS A 839 -33.32 22.13 -33.05
N THR A 840 -33.50 23.26 -33.74
CA THR A 840 -34.59 24.23 -33.52
C THR A 840 -35.76 24.02 -34.49
N GLY A 841 -36.92 24.61 -34.20
CA GLY A 841 -38.08 24.60 -35.11
C GLY A 841 -38.87 23.28 -35.13
N LEU A 842 -38.69 22.43 -34.12
CA LEU A 842 -39.33 21.12 -34.06
C LEU A 842 -40.82 21.23 -33.71
N ASN A 843 -41.65 20.61 -34.55
CA ASN A 843 -43.08 20.48 -34.31
C ASN A 843 -43.36 19.06 -33.80
N LEU A 844 -43.46 18.91 -32.48
CA LEU A 844 -43.59 17.64 -31.77
C LEU A 844 -45.06 17.35 -31.43
N ARG A 845 -45.49 16.12 -31.66
CA ARG A 845 -46.79 15.63 -31.16
C ARG A 845 -46.68 15.21 -29.70
N GLU A 846 -47.82 15.16 -29.01
CA GLU A 846 -47.96 14.45 -27.73
C GLU A 846 -47.43 13.01 -27.85
N GLY A 847 -46.61 12.56 -26.90
CA GLY A 847 -45.98 11.25 -26.94
C GLY A 847 -44.94 11.09 -28.06
N ALA A 848 -44.32 12.18 -28.51
CA ALA A 848 -43.12 12.09 -29.34
C ALA A 848 -41.95 11.49 -28.53
N GLU A 849 -41.16 10.63 -29.17
CA GLU A 849 -40.03 9.94 -28.55
C GLU A 849 -38.74 10.23 -29.32
N LEU A 850 -37.64 10.35 -28.58
CA LEU A 850 -36.28 10.34 -29.12
C LEU A 850 -35.71 8.94 -28.90
N LYS A 851 -35.32 8.27 -29.98
CA LYS A 851 -34.54 7.03 -29.94
C LYS A 851 -33.08 7.30 -30.32
N ILE A 852 -32.16 6.82 -29.50
CA ILE A 852 -30.74 6.67 -29.81
C ILE A 852 -30.54 5.20 -30.23
N SER A 853 -29.99 4.95 -31.41
CA SER A 853 -29.76 3.57 -31.90
C SER A 853 -28.30 3.17 -31.69
N GLY A 854 -28.06 1.96 -31.20
CA GLY A 854 -26.73 1.56 -30.70
C GLY A 854 -26.43 2.15 -29.31
N TYR A 855 -25.15 2.31 -28.99
CA TYR A 855 -24.67 2.90 -27.73
C TYR A 855 -24.34 4.38 -27.91
N VAL A 856 -24.60 5.19 -26.88
CA VAL A 856 -23.99 6.52 -26.75
C VAL A 856 -22.50 6.40 -26.43
N ARG A 857 -21.71 7.37 -26.91
CA ARG A 857 -20.27 7.51 -26.67
C ARG A 857 -20.01 8.86 -25.98
N ASP A 858 -20.11 8.98 -24.65
CA ASP A 858 -20.44 7.93 -23.66
C ASP A 858 -21.58 8.31 -22.71
N THR A 859 -21.88 9.60 -22.56
CA THR A 859 -23.05 10.07 -21.81
C THR A 859 -23.73 11.17 -22.60
N VAL A 860 -25.07 11.20 -22.61
CA VAL A 860 -25.86 12.23 -23.28
C VAL A 860 -26.94 12.78 -22.36
N LEU A 861 -26.90 14.09 -22.17
CA LEU A 861 -27.96 14.86 -21.53
C LEU A 861 -28.88 15.38 -22.63
N VAL A 862 -30.18 15.17 -22.48
CA VAL A 862 -31.21 15.56 -23.46
C VAL A 862 -32.03 16.68 -22.85
N LEU A 863 -31.98 17.86 -23.47
CA LEU A 863 -32.75 19.02 -23.04
C LEU A 863 -33.79 19.36 -24.09
N LEU A 864 -35.05 19.55 -23.66
CA LEU A 864 -36.13 20.06 -24.50
C LEU A 864 -36.50 21.47 -24.05
N ASN A 865 -36.35 22.46 -24.93
CA ASN A 865 -36.50 23.89 -24.63
C ASN A 865 -35.64 24.38 -23.44
N GLY A 866 -34.55 23.65 -23.11
CA GLY A 866 -33.66 23.93 -21.97
C GLY A 866 -34.03 23.18 -20.67
N GLN A 867 -35.10 22.38 -20.64
CA GLN A 867 -35.45 21.52 -19.51
C GLN A 867 -34.81 20.13 -19.70
N LEU A 868 -34.08 19.64 -18.71
CA LEU A 868 -33.42 18.33 -18.73
C LEU A 868 -34.42 17.17 -18.62
N LEU A 869 -34.24 16.13 -19.43
CA LEU A 869 -35.09 14.92 -19.43
C LEU A 869 -34.42 13.69 -18.77
N ASN A 870 -33.13 13.76 -18.45
CA ASN A 870 -32.40 12.65 -17.84
C ASN A 870 -32.73 12.49 -16.35
N PRO A 871 -32.71 11.25 -15.83
CA PRO A 871 -32.79 11.01 -14.40
C PRO A 871 -31.53 11.51 -13.68
N VAL A 872 -31.68 12.00 -12.44
CA VAL A 872 -30.57 12.46 -11.60
C VAL A 872 -29.71 11.27 -11.17
N LEU A 873 -28.43 11.30 -11.56
CA LEU A 873 -27.44 10.30 -11.16
C LEU A 873 -27.24 10.29 -9.64
N SER A 874 -27.62 9.22 -8.96
CA SER A 874 -27.49 9.08 -7.50
C SER A 874 -26.77 7.79 -7.07
N SER A 875 -26.64 6.81 -7.96
CA SER A 875 -26.18 5.45 -7.67
C SER A 875 -25.56 4.78 -8.90
N LYS A 876 -24.78 3.71 -8.70
CA LYS A 876 -24.15 2.94 -9.79
C LYS A 876 -25.17 2.26 -10.73
N SER A 877 -26.39 1.99 -10.25
CA SER A 877 -27.50 1.44 -11.04
C SER A 877 -28.15 2.48 -11.97
N ASP A 878 -27.98 3.77 -11.72
CA ASP A 878 -28.55 4.81 -12.61
C ASP A 878 -27.80 4.86 -13.95
N LEU A 879 -26.60 4.28 -14.04
CA LEU A 879 -25.87 4.07 -15.30
C LEU A 879 -26.58 3.08 -16.24
N ASP A 880 -27.53 2.29 -15.73
CA ASP A 880 -28.33 1.34 -16.51
C ASP A 880 -29.64 2.00 -17.04
N SER A 881 -29.72 3.35 -16.98
CA SER A 881 -30.84 4.15 -17.44
C SER A 881 -30.55 4.94 -18.74
N PHE A 882 -31.58 5.61 -19.29
CA PHE A 882 -31.44 6.38 -20.52
C PHE A 882 -30.36 7.48 -20.41
N GLY A 883 -29.50 7.54 -21.43
CA GLY A 883 -28.46 8.56 -21.56
C GLY A 883 -27.05 8.09 -21.22
N TYR A 884 -26.86 6.86 -20.73
CA TYR A 884 -25.54 6.32 -20.36
C TYR A 884 -25.08 5.17 -21.28
N TRP A 885 -23.76 4.99 -21.37
CA TRP A 885 -23.08 4.05 -22.27
C TRP A 885 -23.47 2.58 -22.12
N ARG A 886 -24.06 2.18 -20.99
CA ARG A 886 -24.49 0.79 -20.76
C ARG A 886 -25.78 0.42 -21.49
N VAL A 887 -26.58 1.40 -21.89
CA VAL A 887 -27.91 1.14 -22.48
C VAL A 887 -27.85 1.25 -24.00
N LYS A 888 -27.99 0.10 -24.66
CA LYS A 888 -28.13 -0.01 -26.11
C LYS A 888 -29.55 0.36 -26.56
N ASP A 889 -29.68 1.01 -27.71
CA ASP A 889 -30.97 1.26 -28.38
C ASP A 889 -31.97 2.04 -27.51
N SER A 890 -31.47 2.95 -26.67
CA SER A 890 -32.22 3.68 -25.65
C SER A 890 -33.24 4.67 -26.22
N THR A 891 -34.36 4.87 -25.52
CA THR A 891 -35.47 5.74 -25.95
C THR A 891 -36.01 6.55 -24.77
N VAL A 892 -36.38 7.82 -25.01
CA VAL A 892 -37.02 8.71 -24.03
C VAL A 892 -38.22 9.43 -24.66
N THR A 893 -39.32 9.57 -23.90
CA THR A 893 -40.45 10.42 -24.32
C THR A 893 -40.07 11.89 -24.17
N LEU A 894 -40.07 12.63 -25.28
CA LEU A 894 -39.71 14.05 -25.30
C LEU A 894 -40.76 14.94 -24.63
N THR A 895 -42.05 14.69 -24.90
CA THR A 895 -43.13 15.56 -24.42
C THR A 895 -44.44 14.81 -24.18
N ARG A 896 -45.18 15.25 -23.15
CA ARG A 896 -46.53 14.79 -22.81
C ARG A 896 -47.64 15.67 -23.42
N GLU A 897 -47.27 16.67 -24.22
CA GLU A 897 -48.20 17.54 -24.95
C GLU A 897 -47.64 17.90 -26.33
N ALA A 898 -48.48 18.44 -27.22
CA ALA A 898 -48.03 18.87 -28.55
C ALA A 898 -47.31 20.22 -28.48
N LEU A 899 -46.05 20.26 -28.90
CA LEU A 899 -45.19 21.46 -28.91
C LEU A 899 -44.90 21.93 -30.34
N ARG A 900 -44.77 23.24 -30.53
CA ARG A 900 -44.39 23.85 -31.82
C ARG A 900 -43.14 24.70 -31.65
N GLU A 901 -42.34 24.78 -32.71
CA GLU A 901 -41.07 25.52 -32.75
C GLU A 901 -40.11 25.16 -31.60
N ALA A 902 -40.18 23.92 -31.10
CA ALA A 902 -39.37 23.43 -30.00
C ALA A 902 -37.88 23.33 -30.37
N THR A 903 -37.02 23.44 -29.36
CA THR A 903 -35.57 23.24 -29.47
C THR A 903 -35.16 21.99 -28.71
N LEU A 904 -34.46 21.08 -29.36
CA LEU A 904 -33.89 19.87 -28.78
C LEU A 904 -32.36 19.99 -28.78
N ASP A 905 -31.75 19.86 -27.60
CA ASP A 905 -30.30 19.85 -27.42
C ASP A 905 -29.85 18.49 -26.87
N LEU A 906 -28.88 17.86 -27.54
CA LEU A 906 -28.24 16.61 -27.13
C LEU A 906 -26.80 16.92 -26.73
N VAL A 907 -26.52 17.02 -25.43
CA VAL A 907 -25.21 17.35 -24.87
C VAL A 907 -24.47 16.05 -24.60
N VAL A 908 -23.54 15.68 -25.49
CA VAL A 908 -22.77 14.43 -25.39
C VAL A 908 -21.41 14.68 -24.74
N GLU A 909 -21.05 13.87 -23.77
CA GLU A 909 -19.77 13.86 -23.06
C GLU A 909 -18.92 12.67 -23.50
N ASN A 910 -17.65 12.93 -23.81
CA ASN A 910 -16.61 11.89 -23.85
C ASN A 910 -16.16 11.61 -22.39
N ASN A 911 -16.45 10.42 -21.86
CA ASN A 911 -16.00 10.03 -20.51
C ASN A 911 -14.54 9.56 -20.54
N ALA A 912 -14.16 8.79 -21.56
CA ALA A 912 -12.80 8.46 -21.96
C ALA A 912 -12.80 7.56 -23.20
N ARG A 913 -11.75 7.63 -24.02
CA ARG A 913 -11.45 6.66 -25.07
C ARG A 913 -10.71 5.46 -24.47
N ASN A 914 -11.19 4.26 -24.83
CA ASN A 914 -10.60 3.00 -24.39
C ASN A 914 -9.09 2.96 -24.70
N ASN A 915 -8.29 2.59 -23.71
CA ASN A 915 -6.84 2.47 -23.81
C ASN A 915 -6.38 1.02 -23.98
N TYR A 916 -7.23 0.00 -23.79
CA TYR A 916 -6.83 -1.41 -23.87
C TYR A 916 -7.81 -2.27 -24.70
N GLY A 917 -7.33 -2.95 -25.75
CA GLY A 917 -8.12 -3.85 -26.61
C GLY A 917 -8.28 -3.39 -28.07
N SER A 918 -9.29 -3.93 -28.78
CA SER A 918 -9.48 -3.73 -30.23
C SER A 918 -10.37 -2.52 -30.61
N LEU A 919 -10.17 -1.98 -31.82
CA LEU A 919 -10.51 -0.59 -32.18
C LEU A 919 -11.70 -0.38 -33.14
N ASP A 920 -12.53 -1.39 -33.41
CA ASP A 920 -13.63 -1.25 -34.39
C ASP A 920 -14.78 -0.35 -33.88
N GLN A 921 -14.84 0.91 -34.33
CA GLN A 921 -15.95 1.83 -34.07
C GLN A 921 -16.43 2.62 -35.31
N PHE A 922 -17.66 3.16 -35.22
CA PHE A 922 -18.40 3.97 -36.21
C PHE A 922 -19.08 3.27 -37.41
N GLN A 923 -20.40 3.00 -37.28
CA GLN A 923 -21.36 3.02 -38.41
C GLN A 923 -22.71 3.61 -37.96
N GLN A 924 -23.33 4.44 -38.81
CA GLN A 924 -24.64 5.07 -38.56
C GLN A 924 -25.72 4.56 -39.53
N PHE A 925 -26.99 4.56 -39.10
CA PHE A 925 -28.15 4.50 -40.01
C PHE A 925 -29.27 5.46 -39.59
N LYS A 926 -29.74 6.21 -40.60
CA LYS A 926 -30.98 7.02 -40.70
C LYS A 926 -31.25 8.05 -39.59
N VAL A 927 -31.18 9.32 -40.00
CA VAL A 927 -30.74 10.45 -39.14
C VAL A 927 -31.77 11.59 -39.18
N ILE A 928 -32.00 12.27 -38.04
CA ILE A 928 -32.56 13.63 -38.02
C ILE A 928 -31.51 14.53 -38.69
N SER A 929 -31.84 15.23 -39.77
CA SER A 929 -30.86 16.04 -40.52
C SER A 929 -30.70 17.46 -39.95
N ASP A 930 -29.72 18.20 -40.48
CA ASP A 930 -29.50 19.66 -40.29
C ASP A 930 -29.39 20.08 -38.81
N TRP A 931 -28.31 19.64 -38.16
CA TRP A 931 -27.95 20.00 -36.80
C TRP A 931 -27.08 21.27 -36.77
N GLN A 932 -27.25 22.05 -35.71
CA GLN A 932 -26.23 22.98 -35.23
C GLN A 932 -25.40 22.22 -34.18
N ILE A 933 -24.08 22.15 -34.35
CA ILE A 933 -23.16 21.41 -33.50
C ILE A 933 -22.25 22.41 -32.76
N ILE A 934 -22.21 22.32 -31.44
CA ILE A 934 -21.44 23.23 -30.56
C ILE A 934 -20.37 22.41 -29.82
N PRO A 935 -19.07 22.56 -30.16
CA PRO A 935 -17.98 21.87 -29.47
C PRO A 935 -17.58 22.63 -28.20
N LEU A 936 -17.97 22.12 -27.03
CA LEU A 936 -17.64 22.67 -25.71
C LEU A 936 -16.38 22.00 -25.15
N GLU A 937 -15.23 22.49 -25.59
CA GLU A 937 -13.91 21.95 -25.22
C GLU A 937 -13.41 22.39 -23.82
N PHE A 938 -14.02 23.43 -23.23
CA PHE A 938 -13.58 24.01 -21.96
C PHE A 938 -12.09 24.43 -21.94
N LYS A 939 -11.63 25.03 -23.04
CA LYS A 939 -10.25 25.55 -23.17
C LYS A 939 -9.93 26.61 -22.12
N LYS A 940 -8.71 26.61 -21.56
CA LYS A 940 -8.21 27.55 -20.54
C LYS A 940 -8.42 29.01 -20.95
N SER A 941 -8.23 29.31 -22.23
CA SER A 941 -8.43 30.64 -22.83
C SER A 941 -9.89 31.08 -22.92
N TRP A 942 -10.83 30.15 -23.14
CA TRP A 942 -12.27 30.42 -23.20
C TRP A 942 -12.89 30.50 -21.80
N ASN A 943 -12.50 29.61 -20.89
CA ASN A 943 -12.98 29.60 -19.51
C ASN A 943 -12.72 30.96 -18.82
N LYS A 944 -11.53 31.55 -19.04
CA LYS A 944 -11.16 32.89 -18.54
C LYS A 944 -11.95 34.07 -19.15
N GLN A 945 -12.78 33.81 -20.17
CA GLN A 945 -13.58 34.82 -20.89
C GLN A 945 -15.09 34.61 -20.73
N LEU A 946 -15.52 33.71 -19.83
CA LEU A 946 -16.93 33.45 -19.55
C LEU A 946 -17.63 34.69 -18.97
N THR A 947 -18.75 35.08 -19.58
CA THR A 947 -19.57 36.24 -19.18
C THR A 947 -21.05 35.89 -19.13
N GLY A 948 -21.86 36.75 -18.50
CA GLY A 948 -23.30 36.50 -18.35
C GLY A 948 -23.70 35.74 -17.08
N TRP A 949 -22.79 35.73 -16.09
CA TRP A 949 -23.07 35.34 -14.70
C TRP A 949 -24.29 36.10 -14.15
N HIS A 950 -25.14 35.39 -13.41
CA HIS A 950 -26.30 35.93 -12.72
C HIS A 950 -26.54 35.16 -11.41
N GLU A 951 -27.32 35.73 -10.50
CA GLU A 951 -27.65 35.13 -9.21
C GLU A 951 -28.27 33.72 -9.37
N VAL A 952 -27.84 32.77 -8.55
CA VAL A 952 -28.41 31.42 -8.50
C VAL A 952 -29.89 31.49 -8.16
N GLN A 953 -30.71 30.84 -9.00
CA GLN A 953 -32.16 30.72 -8.80
C GLN A 953 -32.51 29.28 -8.44
N GLU A 954 -33.51 29.08 -7.57
CA GLU A 954 -34.11 27.76 -7.35
C GLU A 954 -34.82 27.30 -8.63
N THR A 955 -34.10 26.60 -9.50
CA THR A 955 -34.61 26.02 -10.74
C THR A 955 -34.65 24.50 -10.67
N GLU A 956 -35.48 23.88 -11.52
CA GLU A 956 -35.41 22.43 -11.76
C GLU A 956 -34.01 22.01 -12.25
N ALA A 957 -33.67 20.74 -12.03
CA ALA A 957 -32.36 20.19 -12.39
C ALA A 957 -32.03 20.46 -13.87
N THR A 958 -30.92 21.16 -14.13
CA THR A 958 -30.48 21.51 -15.48
C THR A 958 -28.97 21.79 -15.48
N PRO A 959 -28.23 21.47 -16.56
CA PRO A 959 -26.80 21.73 -16.61
C PRO A 959 -26.46 23.22 -16.53
N ALA A 960 -25.50 23.58 -15.68
CA ALA A 960 -25.06 24.95 -15.48
C ALA A 960 -23.60 25.03 -15.02
N LEU A 961 -22.96 26.17 -15.31
CA LEU A 961 -21.72 26.58 -14.66
C LEU A 961 -22.05 27.35 -13.38
N TYR A 962 -21.36 27.05 -12.29
CA TYR A 962 -21.47 27.72 -11.01
C TYR A 962 -20.11 28.31 -10.63
N ARG A 963 -20.07 29.54 -10.10
CA ARG A 963 -18.82 30.23 -9.73
C ARG A 963 -18.75 30.57 -8.25
N VAL A 964 -17.55 30.44 -7.70
CA VAL A 964 -17.11 31.04 -6.44
C VAL A 964 -15.72 31.66 -6.59
N THR A 965 -15.39 32.66 -5.78
CA THR A 965 -14.01 33.17 -5.62
C THR A 965 -13.53 33.05 -4.18
N PHE A 966 -12.22 32.89 -3.99
CA PHE A 966 -11.57 32.85 -2.68
C PHE A 966 -10.16 33.41 -2.74
N ASN A 967 -9.61 33.82 -1.59
CA ASN A 967 -8.24 34.33 -1.52
C ASN A 967 -7.27 33.25 -1.02
N ALA A 968 -6.11 33.13 -1.67
CA ALA A 968 -4.99 32.32 -1.22
C ALA A 968 -3.79 33.22 -0.87
N GLU A 969 -3.15 32.95 0.28
CA GLU A 969 -1.99 33.70 0.77
C GLU A 969 -0.69 32.93 0.53
N ALA A 970 0.42 33.66 0.35
CA ALA A 970 1.74 33.04 0.22
C ALA A 970 2.29 32.56 1.58
N PRO A 971 2.96 31.40 1.66
CA PRO A 971 3.23 30.45 0.58
C PRO A 971 1.97 29.66 0.20
N LEU A 972 1.71 29.55 -1.11
CA LEU A 972 0.62 28.75 -1.65
C LEU A 972 0.80 27.28 -1.24
N ARG A 973 -0.31 26.62 -0.92
CA ARG A 973 -0.36 25.24 -0.37
C ARG A 973 -1.43 24.45 -1.09
N ASP A 974 -1.20 23.14 -1.24
CA ASP A 974 -2.18 22.26 -1.88
C ASP A 974 -3.45 22.15 -1.03
N THR A 975 -4.56 21.76 -1.65
CA THR A 975 -5.84 21.49 -1.00
C THR A 975 -6.61 20.40 -1.77
N TYR A 976 -7.78 20.02 -1.27
CA TYR A 976 -8.73 19.18 -1.98
C TYR A 976 -10.10 19.84 -2.06
N ILE A 977 -10.74 19.84 -3.23
CA ILE A 977 -12.14 20.23 -3.40
C ILE A 977 -13.01 19.04 -3.01
N ASN A 978 -13.86 19.18 -1.98
CA ASN A 978 -14.78 18.12 -1.54
C ASN A 978 -16.02 18.09 -2.45
N VAL A 979 -16.19 17.02 -3.22
CA VAL A 979 -17.25 16.92 -4.25
C VAL A 979 -18.41 16.00 -3.87
N ARG A 980 -18.49 15.52 -2.62
CA ARG A 980 -19.56 14.63 -2.13
C ARG A 980 -20.98 15.16 -2.32
N ASP A 981 -21.16 16.48 -2.26
CA ASP A 981 -22.48 17.12 -2.33
C ASP A 981 -22.96 17.34 -3.79
N TRP A 982 -22.09 17.10 -4.79
CA TRP A 982 -22.33 17.28 -6.23
C TRP A 982 -22.81 15.98 -6.92
N ARG A 983 -23.06 15.96 -8.23
CA ARG A 983 -23.59 14.77 -8.95
C ARG A 983 -22.69 14.33 -10.11
N LYS A 984 -22.58 15.10 -11.19
CA LYS A 984 -21.66 14.81 -12.31
C LYS A 984 -21.24 16.10 -13.00
N GLY A 985 -19.97 16.18 -13.39
CA GLY A 985 -19.44 17.45 -13.89
C GLY A 985 -17.93 17.51 -14.06
N ILE A 986 -17.42 18.74 -14.13
CA ILE A 986 -16.00 19.07 -14.05
C ILE A 986 -15.77 20.27 -13.12
N ALA A 987 -14.61 20.31 -12.47
CA ALA A 987 -14.11 21.48 -11.75
C ALA A 987 -13.05 22.22 -12.60
N ILE A 988 -13.04 23.54 -12.53
CA ILE A 988 -12.18 24.44 -13.31
C ILE A 988 -11.60 25.49 -12.35
N ILE A 989 -10.28 25.53 -12.19
CA ILE A 989 -9.56 26.46 -11.31
C ILE A 989 -8.76 27.45 -12.14
N ASN A 990 -8.98 28.76 -11.95
CA ASN A 990 -8.28 29.83 -12.67
C ASN A 990 -8.28 29.61 -14.20
N GLY A 991 -9.37 29.05 -14.73
CA GLY A 991 -9.56 28.64 -16.13
C GLY A 991 -9.04 27.25 -16.52
N PHE A 992 -8.16 26.59 -15.75
CA PHE A 992 -7.68 25.24 -16.04
C PHE A 992 -8.67 24.18 -15.57
N VAL A 993 -9.02 23.20 -16.42
CA VAL A 993 -9.93 22.10 -16.04
C VAL A 993 -9.18 21.14 -15.11
N LEU A 994 -9.56 21.10 -13.84
CA LEU A 994 -8.89 20.28 -12.83
C LEU A 994 -9.19 18.80 -13.02
N GLY A 995 -10.44 18.44 -13.27
CA GLY A 995 -10.84 17.04 -13.48
C GLY A 995 -12.35 16.81 -13.31
N ARG A 996 -12.75 15.54 -13.30
CA ARG A 996 -14.15 15.11 -13.39
C ARG A 996 -14.77 14.85 -12.02
N ILE A 997 -16.03 15.24 -11.87
CA ILE A 997 -16.87 14.96 -10.71
C ILE A 997 -17.81 13.80 -11.06
N PHE A 998 -17.87 12.79 -10.18
CA PHE A 998 -18.76 11.62 -10.34
C PHE A 998 -19.21 11.10 -8.97
N ALA A 999 -20.46 11.37 -8.58
CA ALA A 999 -20.97 11.07 -7.24
C ALA A 999 -21.02 9.58 -6.87
N ILE A 1000 -20.98 8.66 -7.85
CA ILE A 1000 -20.97 7.22 -7.59
C ILE A 1000 -19.64 6.69 -7.02
N GLY A 1001 -18.58 7.52 -7.01
CA GLY A 1001 -17.27 7.19 -6.45
C GLY A 1001 -16.42 6.24 -7.31
N PRO A 1002 -15.30 5.72 -6.76
CA PRO A 1002 -14.89 5.83 -5.35
C PRO A 1002 -14.31 7.20 -4.98
N GLN A 1003 -13.75 7.96 -5.92
CA GLN A 1003 -13.19 9.29 -5.63
C GLN A 1003 -14.30 10.29 -5.24
N GLN A 1004 -14.10 11.04 -4.15
CA GLN A 1004 -15.05 12.03 -3.61
C GLN A 1004 -14.39 13.37 -3.26
N ALA A 1005 -13.12 13.56 -3.62
CA ALA A 1005 -12.44 14.85 -3.62
C ALA A 1005 -11.47 14.97 -4.80
N LEU A 1006 -11.27 16.19 -5.30
CA LEU A 1006 -10.33 16.51 -6.36
C LEU A 1006 -9.09 17.21 -5.78
N TYR A 1007 -7.90 16.68 -6.04
CA TYR A 1007 -6.63 17.28 -5.63
C TYR A 1007 -6.39 18.60 -6.39
N LEU A 1008 -6.06 19.66 -5.64
CA LEU A 1008 -5.72 20.97 -6.17
C LEU A 1008 -4.29 21.35 -5.73
N PRO A 1009 -3.28 21.19 -6.61
CA PRO A 1009 -1.91 21.58 -6.30
C PRO A 1009 -1.74 23.09 -6.24
N ALA A 1010 -0.86 23.57 -5.36
CA ALA A 1010 -0.51 24.96 -5.16
C ALA A 1010 -0.06 25.69 -6.43
N GLY A 1011 0.52 24.96 -7.39
CA GLY A 1011 0.96 25.52 -8.68
C GLY A 1011 -0.17 26.03 -9.57
N LEU A 1012 -1.41 25.55 -9.38
CA LEU A 1012 -2.59 26.04 -10.09
C LEU A 1012 -3.32 27.18 -9.35
N LEU A 1013 -2.84 27.55 -8.16
CA LEU A 1013 -3.30 28.71 -7.39
C LEU A 1013 -2.46 29.95 -7.71
N GLN A 1014 -3.02 31.13 -7.47
CA GLN A 1014 -2.32 32.40 -7.50
C GLN A 1014 -2.47 33.14 -6.15
N GLU A 1015 -1.52 34.02 -5.81
CA GLU A 1015 -1.63 34.86 -4.61
C GLU A 1015 -2.77 35.89 -4.78
N GLY A 1016 -3.62 36.03 -3.76
CA GLY A 1016 -4.85 36.81 -3.84
C GLY A 1016 -6.03 36.01 -4.38
N GLU A 1017 -6.89 36.64 -5.17
CA GLU A 1017 -8.17 36.06 -5.62
C GLU A 1017 -7.97 34.92 -6.63
N ASN A 1018 -8.64 33.79 -6.39
CA ASN A 1018 -8.72 32.62 -7.25
C ASN A 1018 -10.18 32.38 -7.64
N GLU A 1019 -10.41 31.96 -8.89
CA GLU A 1019 -11.75 31.65 -9.41
C GLU A 1019 -11.93 30.14 -9.56
N LEU A 1020 -12.95 29.57 -8.91
CA LEU A 1020 -13.35 28.19 -9.07
C LEU A 1020 -14.73 28.13 -9.73
N ILE A 1021 -14.78 27.50 -10.89
CA ILE A 1021 -16.00 27.23 -11.66
C ILE A 1021 -16.26 25.72 -11.63
N ILE A 1022 -17.51 25.30 -11.42
CA ILE A 1022 -17.93 23.91 -11.55
C ILE A 1022 -19.04 23.84 -12.61
N PHE A 1023 -18.83 23.01 -13.63
CA PHE A 1023 -19.88 22.63 -14.57
C PHE A 1023 -20.59 21.40 -14.01
N GLU A 1024 -21.82 21.55 -13.54
CA GLU A 1024 -22.63 20.47 -12.95
C GLU A 1024 -23.81 20.16 -13.87
N HIS A 1025 -24.10 18.87 -14.06
CA HIS A 1025 -25.08 18.36 -15.03
C HIS A 1025 -26.52 18.39 -14.50
N PHE A 1026 -26.71 18.39 -13.18
CA PHE A 1026 -28.03 18.25 -12.55
C PHE A 1026 -28.35 19.42 -11.61
N THR A 1027 -27.70 19.48 -10.45
CA THR A 1027 -28.02 20.41 -9.36
C THR A 1027 -26.78 20.68 -8.51
N ALA A 1028 -26.43 21.94 -8.30
CA ALA A 1028 -25.40 22.32 -7.34
C ALA A 1028 -25.88 22.22 -5.88
N PRO A 1029 -24.97 22.01 -4.91
CA PRO A 1029 -25.21 22.30 -3.50
C PRO A 1029 -25.25 23.82 -3.24
N GLU A 1030 -25.48 24.22 -1.98
CA GLU A 1030 -25.44 25.65 -1.58
C GLU A 1030 -24.00 26.18 -1.39
N TYR A 1031 -23.05 25.29 -1.05
CA TYR A 1031 -21.65 25.67 -0.73
C TYR A 1031 -20.63 24.77 -1.46
N VAL A 1032 -19.53 25.38 -1.90
CA VAL A 1032 -18.26 24.68 -2.18
C VAL A 1032 -17.51 24.49 -0.86
N LYS A 1033 -16.90 23.31 -0.68
CA LYS A 1033 -16.15 22.94 0.53
C LYS A 1033 -14.77 22.41 0.18
N PHE A 1034 -13.80 22.63 1.06
CA PHE A 1034 -12.42 22.16 0.92
C PHE A 1034 -12.07 21.10 1.97
N SER A 1035 -10.97 20.38 1.76
CA SER A 1035 -10.48 19.31 2.64
C SER A 1035 -8.96 19.30 2.69
N LYS A 1036 -8.39 18.94 3.85
CA LYS A 1036 -6.94 18.64 3.96
C LYS A 1036 -6.58 17.30 3.33
N ASN A 1037 -7.53 16.38 3.20
CA ASN A 1037 -7.27 14.99 2.81
C ASN A 1037 -8.11 14.60 1.59
N ALA A 1038 -7.61 13.64 0.83
CA ALA A 1038 -8.43 12.89 -0.13
C ALA A 1038 -9.65 12.29 0.57
N ILE A 1039 -10.75 12.16 -0.17
CA ILE A 1039 -12.00 11.59 0.34
C ILE A 1039 -12.42 10.47 -0.61
N TRP A 1040 -12.68 9.30 -0.02
CA TRP A 1040 -13.12 8.09 -0.73
C TRP A 1040 -14.54 7.71 -0.28
N GLY A 1041 -15.35 7.25 -1.21
CA GLY A 1041 -16.73 6.79 -0.97
C GLY A 1041 -16.79 5.40 -0.32
N LYS A 1042 -17.94 5.07 0.28
CA LYS A 1042 -18.20 3.74 0.85
C LYS A 1042 -18.46 2.71 -0.25
N GLY A 1043 -17.41 2.20 -0.86
CA GLY A 1043 -17.44 1.05 -1.77
C GLY A 1043 -16.41 0.01 -1.34
N THR A 1044 -16.86 -1.21 -1.07
CA THR A 1044 -15.95 -2.36 -0.99
C THR A 1044 -15.37 -2.62 -2.37
N TYR A 1045 -14.05 -2.56 -2.51
CA TYR A 1045 -13.36 -3.03 -3.70
C TYR A 1045 -13.70 -4.52 -3.91
N VAL A 1046 -14.16 -4.85 -5.11
CA VAL A 1046 -14.18 -6.23 -5.59
C VAL A 1046 -12.93 -6.36 -6.44
N ASN A 1047 -12.00 -7.22 -6.01
CA ASN A 1047 -10.80 -7.60 -6.75
C ASN A 1047 -11.15 -8.18 -8.13
#